data_AF-A0AAN8FBM1-F1
#
_entry.id   AF-A0AAN8FBM1-F1
#
_cell.length_a   1.000
_cell.length_b   1.000
_cell.length_c   1.000
_cell.angle_alpha   90.00
_cell.angle_beta   90.00
_cell.angle_gamma   90.00
#
_symmetry.space_group_name_H-M   'P 1'
#
loop_
_entity.id
_entity.type
_entity.pdbx_description
1 polymer ?
#
loop_
_entity_poly.entity_id
_entity_poly.type
_entity_poly.pdbx_seq_one_letter_code
_entity_poly.pdbx_strand_id
1 'polypeptide(L)'
;MSEGRTPTATLTQQRRLEQEDIDILHQIVIRAQNDPNSQEQPKDALLQAYGEIFDERRLSQHQDRACFNVLLKLLNPATPGESLYHKFEHILQDEGIVLSYDDDATTQDAPENLQDRHSDGISEHVGRPLSRASLHAGLAQHRPASADDSQYITRSGYYPTETALGDQTVEAPLDDAYLDNPPPNMALMWRQAELRDRAVLTRQTLDVWRDALDTVRQRQLETRADALYELRLKRKVLKQCLAVFQDLRNSQIRADQIYYRRLARNALGKISDEYRVRRVASIDDDRMKGVSLYKWTLASREATFVRNKDYQLKRFVMQKLVDSFRAGRAQQAQLEEMLRRRNAQNKTSLLQSALSLLVQKTVVMQEHQATADGQNRNTLCHASITAWRAKMGKLNDLSLTAEDAREYFLMKRVLSQLQSLTRYRKERREWLATWATRKWQTFLKNRKHARYDEAYRQMRRTVKMNAARKFLLRWHQKVHDHREDNAQADALYQTSILQRIIRPVIETTYDTAEWVKTNEPVADQRADQFLQQRALIAIQMKQQSLLDMTDKADRLRQYRTEQRAVQGLRQMQLKAFELQRRKSDADAFRDRQDKRAVRNILARLRRVLAERRSGDEGALNLGPPPAVTPARKREELLLNTSTRLSTTPAYTPFTVRLRQEPRVLEDIEDDDEEDMEGVQSHLGEADVES
;
A
#
# COMPACT_ATOMS: atom_id res chain seq x y z
N MET A 1 9.41 72.01 63.65
CA MET A 1 9.29 72.16 62.17
C MET A 1 10.52 71.53 61.55
N SER A 2 10.38 70.92 60.36
CA SER A 2 11.26 69.87 59.80
C SER A 2 11.45 68.66 60.73
N GLU A 3 11.60 67.41 60.29
CA GLU A 3 11.20 66.67 59.07
C GLU A 3 11.69 65.25 59.37
N GLY A 4 10.78 64.34 59.73
CA GLY A 4 11.12 62.95 60.06
C GLY A 4 11.14 62.09 58.81
N ARG A 5 12.32 61.66 58.35
CA ARG A 5 12.47 60.80 57.16
C ARG A 5 12.87 59.37 57.53
N THR A 6 11.93 58.44 57.46
CA THR A 6 12.14 57.00 57.73
C THR A 6 11.87 56.15 56.48
N PRO A 7 12.77 55.23 56.09
CA PRO A 7 12.49 54.21 55.08
C PRO A 7 12.13 52.87 55.76
N THR A 8 10.83 52.60 55.94
CA THR A 8 10.34 51.29 56.41
C THR A 8 9.95 50.41 55.22
N ALA A 9 10.82 49.45 54.85
CA ALA A 9 10.52 48.46 53.82
C ALA A 9 9.63 47.33 54.37
N THR A 10 8.31 47.56 54.39
CA THR A 10 7.30 46.55 54.76
C THR A 10 7.02 45.60 53.61
N LEU A 11 7.69 44.45 53.60
CA LEU A 11 7.31 43.33 52.72
C LEU A 11 5.92 42.78 53.11
N THR A 12 5.21 42.21 52.12
CA THR A 12 3.89 41.57 52.27
C THR A 12 2.83 42.44 52.97
N GLN A 13 2.63 43.65 52.47
CA GLN A 13 1.30 44.24 52.51
C GLN A 13 0.51 43.64 51.33
N GLN A 14 -0.28 42.59 51.59
CA GLN A 14 -1.35 42.19 50.66
C GLN A 14 -2.30 43.39 50.57
N ARG A 15 -2.23 44.13 49.46
CA ARG A 15 -3.20 45.17 49.16
C ARG A 15 -4.51 44.46 48.88
N ARG A 16 -5.58 44.86 49.58
CA ARG A 16 -6.93 44.37 49.27
C ARG A 16 -7.24 44.72 47.82
N LEU A 17 -7.91 43.82 47.11
CA LEU A 17 -8.47 44.10 45.79
C LEU A 17 -9.37 45.33 45.91
N GLU A 18 -9.19 46.29 45.02
CA GLU A 18 -10.08 47.46 44.93
C GLU A 18 -11.30 47.07 44.07
N GLN A 19 -12.45 47.74 44.23
CA GLN A 19 -13.69 47.29 43.57
C GLN A 19 -13.51 47.13 42.04
N GLU A 20 -12.74 48.03 41.43
CA GLU A 20 -12.40 47.96 40.01
C GLU A 20 -11.63 46.67 39.65
N ASP A 21 -10.73 46.16 40.51
CA ASP A 21 -10.05 44.87 40.30
C ASP A 21 -11.07 43.71 40.30
N ILE A 22 -12.08 43.77 41.17
CA ILE A 22 -13.13 42.76 41.29
C ILE A 22 -14.02 42.77 40.04
N ASP A 23 -14.44 43.95 39.59
CA ASP A 23 -15.24 44.14 38.37
C ASP A 23 -14.48 43.67 37.12
N ILE A 24 -13.17 43.91 37.05
CA ILE A 24 -12.29 43.41 35.99
C ILE A 24 -12.23 41.88 36.01
N LEU A 25 -11.98 41.28 37.18
CA LEU A 25 -11.90 39.82 37.35
C LEU A 25 -13.21 39.12 37.02
N HIS A 26 -14.35 39.70 37.43
CA HIS A 26 -15.69 39.22 37.11
C HIS A 26 -15.92 39.18 35.60
N GLN A 27 -15.52 40.22 34.86
CA GLN A 27 -15.61 40.24 33.40
C GLN A 27 -14.66 39.25 32.71
N ILE A 28 -13.49 38.97 33.28
CA ILE A 28 -12.57 37.94 32.77
C ILE A 28 -13.19 36.54 32.92
N VAL A 29 -13.75 36.24 34.09
CA VAL A 29 -14.40 34.93 34.37
C VAL A 29 -15.67 34.75 33.54
N ILE A 30 -16.55 35.76 33.55
CA ILE A 30 -17.30 36.28 32.39
C ILE A 30 -17.08 35.60 31.03
N ARG A 31 -16.16 36.22 30.30
CA ARG A 31 -15.78 35.84 28.93
C ARG A 31 -15.14 34.46 28.87
N ALA A 32 -14.30 34.10 29.84
CA ALA A 32 -13.65 32.80 29.88
C ALA A 32 -14.63 31.64 30.05
N GLN A 33 -15.82 31.85 30.62
CA GLN A 33 -16.88 30.86 30.70
C GLN A 33 -17.78 30.84 29.45
N ASN A 34 -17.94 31.97 28.76
CA ASN A 34 -18.69 32.06 27.51
C ASN A 34 -17.90 31.57 26.28
N ASP A 35 -16.59 31.36 26.41
CA ASP A 35 -15.76 30.70 25.40
C ASP A 35 -16.18 29.21 25.26
N PRO A 36 -16.46 28.69 24.05
CA PRO A 36 -16.79 27.27 23.86
C PRO A 36 -15.67 26.32 24.32
N ASN A 37 -14.40 26.77 24.30
CA ASN A 37 -13.26 25.98 24.75
C ASN A 37 -13.15 25.91 26.30
N SER A 38 -13.99 26.64 27.04
CA SER A 38 -13.94 26.76 28.50
C SER A 38 -14.09 25.43 29.25
N GLN A 39 -14.80 24.46 28.68
CA GLN A 39 -14.99 23.14 29.28
C GLN A 39 -13.78 22.21 29.08
N GLU A 40 -13.11 22.28 27.92
CA GLU A 40 -11.95 21.44 27.60
C GLU A 40 -10.64 22.05 28.12
N GLN A 41 -10.46 23.37 27.94
CA GLN A 41 -9.23 24.11 28.20
C GLN A 41 -9.52 25.41 28.99
N PRO A 42 -10.08 25.31 30.22
CA PRO A 42 -10.43 26.48 31.05
C PRO A 42 -9.24 27.39 31.34
N LYS A 43 -8.00 26.87 31.26
CA LYS A 43 -6.77 27.64 31.47
C LYS A 43 -6.50 28.61 30.32
N ASP A 44 -6.66 28.14 29.09
CA ASP A 44 -6.35 28.89 27.89
C ASP A 44 -7.48 29.89 27.58
N ALA A 45 -8.73 29.51 27.84
CA ALA A 45 -9.88 30.44 27.84
C ALA A 45 -9.70 31.58 28.87
N LEU A 46 -9.27 31.30 30.11
CA LEU A 46 -8.96 32.34 31.11
C LEU A 46 -7.81 33.26 30.67
N LEU A 47 -6.76 32.71 30.08
CA LEU A 47 -5.60 33.49 29.62
C LEU A 47 -5.92 34.33 28.37
N GLN A 48 -6.77 33.85 27.46
CA GLN A 48 -7.27 34.62 26.32
C GLN A 48 -8.17 35.77 26.80
N ALA A 49 -9.19 35.47 27.62
CA ALA A 49 -10.08 36.48 28.18
C ALA A 49 -9.33 37.55 29.00
N TYR A 50 -8.25 37.16 29.70
CA TYR A 50 -7.35 38.12 30.36
C TYR A 50 -6.66 39.03 29.35
N GLY A 51 -6.08 38.49 28.29
CA GLY A 51 -5.41 39.27 27.24
C GLY A 51 -6.34 40.27 26.55
N GLU A 52 -7.55 39.84 26.19
CA GLU A 52 -8.57 40.70 25.56
C GLU A 52 -8.96 41.88 26.47
N ILE A 53 -9.27 41.62 27.75
CA ILE A 53 -9.66 42.66 28.71
C ILE A 53 -8.48 43.56 29.09
N PHE A 54 -7.25 43.02 29.10
CA PHE A 54 -6.03 43.80 29.31
C PHE A 54 -5.83 44.83 28.18
N ASP A 55 -5.97 44.42 26.92
CA ASP A 55 -5.84 45.29 25.75
C ASP A 55 -6.98 46.32 25.64
N GLU A 56 -8.21 45.94 26.00
CA GLU A 56 -9.38 46.84 26.03
C GLU A 56 -9.26 47.91 27.12
N ARG A 57 -9.09 47.49 28.39
CA ARG A 57 -9.11 48.40 29.55
C ARG A 57 -7.78 49.10 29.81
N ARG A 58 -6.68 48.63 29.19
CA ARG A 58 -5.31 49.15 29.38
C ARG A 58 -4.89 49.18 30.84
N LEU A 59 -5.02 48.02 31.50
CA LEU A 59 -4.84 47.87 32.94
C LEU A 59 -3.51 48.46 33.42
N SER A 60 -3.53 49.18 34.55
CA SER A 60 -2.30 49.66 35.17
C SER A 60 -1.45 48.48 35.65
N GLN A 61 -0.13 48.68 35.72
CA GLN A 61 0.82 47.65 36.21
C GLN A 61 0.57 47.22 37.68
N HIS A 62 -0.34 47.88 38.39
CA HIS A 62 -0.81 47.49 39.70
C HIS A 62 -2.06 46.59 39.64
N GLN A 63 -3.07 46.97 38.84
CA GLN A 63 -4.26 46.14 38.58
C GLN A 63 -3.88 44.82 37.89
N ASP A 64 -2.99 44.87 36.89
CA ASP A 64 -2.36 43.71 36.24
C ASP A 64 -1.87 42.68 37.27
N ARG A 65 -1.03 43.13 38.21
CA ARG A 65 -0.48 42.26 39.26
C ARG A 65 -1.52 41.81 40.28
N ALA A 66 -2.57 42.58 40.54
CA ALA A 66 -3.65 42.16 41.44
C ALA A 66 -4.48 41.06 40.77
N CYS A 67 -4.99 41.31 39.57
CA CYS A 67 -5.80 40.39 38.77
C CYS A 67 -5.04 39.09 38.46
N PHE A 68 -3.79 39.18 37.99
CA PHE A 68 -2.99 38.01 37.64
C PHE A 68 -2.73 37.09 38.84
N ASN A 69 -2.61 37.61 40.06
CA ASN A 69 -2.48 36.78 41.27
C ASN A 69 -3.77 36.01 41.59
N VAL A 70 -4.95 36.56 41.29
CA VAL A 70 -6.24 35.86 41.46
C VAL A 70 -6.44 34.83 40.33
N LEU A 71 -6.09 35.18 39.10
CA LEU A 71 -6.11 34.24 37.96
C LEU A 71 -5.16 33.05 38.17
N LEU A 72 -3.98 33.27 38.76
CA LEU A 72 -3.08 32.17 39.16
C LEU A 72 -3.68 31.27 40.24
N LYS A 73 -4.65 31.74 41.05
CA LYS A 73 -5.43 30.87 41.94
C LYS A 73 -6.45 30.04 41.16
N LEU A 74 -7.22 30.68 40.27
CA LEU A 74 -8.20 30.03 39.37
C LEU A 74 -7.56 28.97 38.46
N LEU A 75 -6.31 29.19 38.04
CA LEU A 75 -5.52 28.28 37.20
C LEU A 75 -5.02 27.02 37.93
N ASN A 76 -5.20 26.90 39.26
CA ASN A 76 -4.87 25.66 39.97
C ASN A 76 -5.90 24.57 39.64
N PRO A 77 -5.48 23.31 39.45
CA PRO A 77 -6.38 22.20 39.18
C PRO A 77 -7.17 21.82 40.45
N ALA A 78 -8.31 22.47 40.66
CA ALA A 78 -9.33 22.09 41.64
C ALA A 78 -10.50 21.37 40.94
N THR A 79 -11.01 20.33 41.61
CA THR A 79 -12.34 19.69 41.43
C THR A 79 -12.96 19.76 40.01
N PRO A 80 -12.89 18.66 39.22
CA PRO A 80 -13.60 18.59 37.95
C PRO A 80 -15.11 18.61 38.19
N GLY A 81 -15.84 19.44 37.45
CA GLY A 81 -17.30 19.61 37.54
C GLY A 81 -17.77 20.98 38.05
N GLU A 82 -16.97 21.67 38.87
CA GLU A 82 -17.26 23.05 39.30
C GLU A 82 -16.95 24.07 38.18
N SER A 83 -17.86 25.03 37.96
CA SER A 83 -17.71 26.11 36.96
C SER A 83 -16.63 27.13 37.35
N LEU A 84 -16.11 27.86 36.35
CA LEU A 84 -15.14 28.94 36.56
C LEU A 84 -15.69 30.03 37.50
N TYR A 85 -16.97 30.36 37.38
CA TYR A 85 -17.65 31.32 38.27
C TYR A 85 -17.67 30.86 39.73
N HIS A 86 -18.05 29.61 40.00
CA HIS A 86 -18.16 29.11 41.37
C HIS A 86 -16.78 29.04 42.08
N LYS A 87 -15.71 28.82 41.30
CA LYS A 87 -14.32 28.90 41.77
C LYS A 87 -13.87 30.34 42.03
N PHE A 88 -14.34 31.30 41.23
CA PHE A 88 -14.07 32.72 41.44
C PHE A 88 -14.73 33.23 42.74
N GLU A 89 -15.99 32.87 42.99
CA GLU A 89 -16.68 33.19 44.25
C GLU A 89 -15.95 32.62 45.47
N HIS A 90 -15.54 31.35 45.43
CA HIS A 90 -14.75 30.76 46.52
C HIS A 90 -13.40 31.45 46.72
N ILE A 91 -12.69 31.85 45.66
CA ILE A 91 -11.39 32.52 45.77
C ILE A 91 -11.51 33.95 46.32
N LEU A 92 -12.62 34.66 46.03
CA LEU A 92 -12.93 35.94 46.66
C LEU A 92 -13.31 35.75 48.14
N GLN A 93 -14.13 34.74 48.45
CA GLN A 93 -14.53 34.39 49.80
C GLN A 93 -13.30 34.04 50.69
N ASP A 94 -12.31 33.33 50.14
CA ASP A 94 -11.02 33.04 50.77
C ASP A 94 -10.16 34.29 51.06
N GLU A 95 -10.26 35.34 50.24
CA GLU A 95 -9.63 36.66 50.52
C GLU A 95 -10.52 37.55 51.41
N GLY A 96 -11.66 37.05 51.89
CA GLY A 96 -12.60 37.76 52.77
C GLY A 96 -13.51 38.76 52.05
N ILE A 97 -13.71 38.58 50.75
CA ILE A 97 -14.60 39.40 49.91
C ILE A 97 -15.87 38.59 49.65
N VAL A 98 -17.00 39.11 50.12
CA VAL A 98 -18.33 38.53 49.85
C VAL A 98 -18.96 39.34 48.72
N LEU A 99 -19.30 38.67 47.61
CA LEU A 99 -20.14 39.28 46.58
C LEU A 99 -21.59 39.31 47.07
N SER A 100 -22.22 40.47 46.95
CA SER A 100 -23.67 40.66 47.09
C SER A 100 -24.21 41.10 45.74
N TYR A 101 -25.17 40.36 45.19
CA TYR A 101 -25.92 40.76 44.02
C TYR A 101 -27.14 41.55 44.49
N ASP A 102 -27.42 42.70 43.86
CA ASP A 102 -28.65 43.45 44.10
C ASP A 102 -29.77 42.76 43.28
N ASP A 103 -30.58 41.92 43.94
CA ASP A 103 -31.59 41.03 43.34
C ASP A 103 -32.80 41.75 42.65
N ASP A 104 -32.72 43.06 42.44
CA ASP A 104 -33.80 43.92 41.93
C ASP A 104 -34.04 43.80 40.40
N ALA A 105 -33.39 42.84 39.72
CA ALA A 105 -33.49 42.62 38.27
C ALA A 105 -34.19 41.29 37.92
N THR A 106 -35.47 41.17 38.29
CA THR A 106 -36.30 39.99 37.96
C THR A 106 -36.61 39.90 36.45
N THR A 107 -36.89 38.66 35.99
CA THR A 107 -37.79 38.30 34.86
C THR A 107 -37.14 37.99 33.50
N GLN A 108 -37.34 36.74 33.03
CA GLN A 108 -37.46 36.27 31.62
C GLN A 108 -36.31 36.55 30.62
N ASP A 109 -35.83 35.60 29.81
CA ASP A 109 -36.41 34.32 29.34
C ASP A 109 -35.37 33.19 29.23
N ALA A 110 -35.86 31.94 29.28
CA ALA A 110 -35.09 30.75 28.93
C ALA A 110 -35.92 29.81 28.04
N PRO A 111 -35.43 29.40 26.86
CA PRO A 111 -35.94 28.24 26.15
C PRO A 111 -35.16 26.97 26.56
N GLU A 112 -35.89 25.96 27.01
CA GLU A 112 -35.37 24.64 27.38
C GLU A 112 -35.29 23.71 26.15
N ASN A 113 -34.54 22.61 26.28
CA ASN A 113 -34.45 21.47 25.34
C ASN A 113 -33.72 21.70 23.99
N LEU A 114 -32.59 20.99 23.82
CA LEU A 114 -32.65 19.73 23.07
C LEU A 114 -31.62 18.72 23.62
N GLN A 115 -31.98 17.44 23.65
CA GLN A 115 -31.10 16.32 24.04
C GLN A 115 -30.62 15.52 22.82
N ASP A 116 -29.68 14.61 23.08
CA ASP A 116 -29.22 13.50 22.23
C ASP A 116 -28.58 13.82 20.87
N ARG A 117 -27.25 13.63 20.81
CA ARG A 117 -26.68 12.51 20.03
C ARG A 117 -25.25 12.14 20.42
N HIS A 118 -24.93 10.85 20.28
CA HIS A 118 -23.57 10.31 20.38
C HIS A 118 -22.73 10.67 19.14
N SER A 119 -21.41 10.82 19.30
CA SER A 119 -20.44 9.87 18.70
C SER A 119 -18.97 10.19 19.05
N ASP A 120 -18.17 9.13 19.06
CA ASP A 120 -16.72 9.05 19.27
C ASP A 120 -15.85 10.01 18.42
N GLY A 121 -14.62 10.33 18.88
CA GLY A 121 -13.75 11.32 18.19
C GLY A 121 -12.26 11.38 18.53
N ILE A 122 -11.63 10.27 18.95
CA ILE A 122 -10.17 9.97 19.04
C ILE A 122 -9.18 11.17 18.96
N SER A 123 -8.49 11.46 20.05
CA SER A 123 -7.25 12.27 20.05
C SER A 123 -6.04 11.42 19.68
N GLU A 124 -5.18 11.90 18.78
CA GLU A 124 -3.91 11.25 18.43
C GLU A 124 -2.72 12.21 18.65
N HIS A 125 -1.77 11.80 19.51
CA HIS A 125 -0.64 12.64 19.92
C HIS A 125 0.65 11.81 20.01
N VAL A 126 1.41 11.73 18.91
CA VAL A 126 2.53 10.78 18.76
C VAL A 126 3.90 11.40 19.06
N GLY A 127 4.41 11.05 20.24
CA GLY A 127 5.71 10.42 20.47
C GLY A 127 6.95 10.82 19.64
N ARG A 128 8.00 11.29 20.34
CA ARG A 128 9.39 11.26 19.84
C ARG A 128 9.92 9.82 19.70
N PRO A 129 10.81 9.54 18.73
CA PRO A 129 11.49 8.25 18.62
C PRO A 129 12.67 8.10 19.59
N LEU A 130 13.01 6.85 19.93
CA LEU A 130 14.27 6.45 20.58
C LEU A 130 15.23 5.82 19.55
N SER A 131 16.54 5.86 19.84
CA SER A 131 17.61 5.43 18.92
C SER A 131 18.47 4.32 19.52
N ARG A 132 18.55 3.18 18.82
CA ARG A 132 19.56 2.09 18.90
C ARG A 132 19.18 0.98 17.91
N ALA A 133 20.08 0.17 17.35
CA ALA A 133 21.54 0.23 17.29
C ALA A 133 22.04 -0.43 15.99
N SER A 134 23.18 0.00 15.45
CA SER A 134 23.86 -0.67 14.34
C SER A 134 25.03 -1.52 14.83
N LEU A 135 25.14 -2.77 14.38
CA LEU A 135 26.37 -3.57 14.49
C LEU A 135 26.64 -4.38 13.21
N HIS A 136 27.92 -4.67 13.02
CA HIS A 136 28.53 -5.44 11.92
C HIS A 136 27.94 -6.86 11.78
N ALA A 137 28.14 -7.61 10.68
CA ALA A 137 29.31 -7.62 9.78
C ALA A 137 29.01 -8.15 8.37
N GLY A 138 29.94 -7.91 7.45
CA GLY A 138 30.07 -8.66 6.19
C GLY A 138 31.38 -9.44 6.16
N LEU A 139 31.43 -10.53 5.40
CA LEU A 139 32.67 -11.21 5.04
C LEU A 139 32.59 -11.88 3.65
N ALA A 140 33.76 -12.18 3.11
CA ALA A 140 34.01 -12.44 1.69
C ALA A 140 33.25 -13.61 1.04
N GLN A 141 33.00 -13.45 -0.26
CA GLN A 141 32.64 -14.54 -1.18
C GLN A 141 33.86 -15.45 -1.42
N HIS A 142 33.65 -16.76 -1.58
CA HIS A 142 34.63 -17.63 -2.25
C HIS A 142 33.94 -18.67 -3.16
N ARG A 143 34.64 -19.06 -4.21
CA ARG A 143 34.13 -19.77 -5.40
C ARG A 143 34.98 -20.99 -5.71
N PRO A 144 34.35 -22.13 -6.02
CA PRO A 144 34.79 -23.00 -7.11
C PRO A 144 33.73 -22.96 -8.23
N ALA A 145 34.06 -22.76 -9.51
CA ALA A 145 34.93 -23.59 -10.37
C ALA A 145 34.22 -24.90 -10.75
N SER A 146 33.45 -24.84 -11.83
CA SER A 146 32.93 -26.01 -12.54
C SER A 146 34.01 -26.54 -13.48
N ALA A 147 34.12 -27.86 -13.58
CA ALA A 147 34.92 -28.54 -14.60
C ALA A 147 34.01 -29.42 -15.45
N ASP A 148 34.37 -29.63 -16.70
CA ASP A 148 33.67 -30.53 -17.62
C ASP A 148 33.76 -31.99 -17.15
N ASP A 149 32.76 -32.78 -17.50
CA ASP A 149 33.10 -34.00 -18.24
C ASP A 149 31.96 -34.44 -19.16
N SER A 150 32.31 -34.77 -20.40
CA SER A 150 31.39 -35.28 -21.42
C SER A 150 31.90 -36.63 -21.89
N GLN A 151 31.02 -37.61 -22.13
CA GLN A 151 31.18 -38.54 -23.25
C GLN A 151 30.01 -39.53 -23.49
N TYR A 152 29.83 -39.82 -24.78
CA TYR A 152 29.18 -40.94 -25.46
C TYR A 152 27.75 -41.42 -25.08
N ILE A 153 26.85 -41.15 -26.03
CA ILE A 153 25.74 -42.05 -26.40
C ILE A 153 26.04 -42.57 -27.82
N THR A 154 25.95 -43.88 -28.06
CA THR A 154 25.29 -44.53 -29.23
C THR A 154 25.77 -45.98 -29.45
N ARG A 155 24.84 -46.95 -29.39
CA ARG A 155 24.60 -47.92 -30.48
C ARG A 155 23.36 -48.80 -30.25
N SER A 156 22.34 -48.59 -31.07
CA SER A 156 21.45 -49.66 -31.54
C SER A 156 22.20 -50.42 -32.67
N GLY A 157 21.95 -51.68 -33.03
CA GLY A 157 20.93 -52.64 -32.59
C GLY A 157 20.18 -53.20 -33.82
N TYR A 158 20.38 -54.49 -34.15
CA TYR A 158 19.74 -55.20 -35.27
C TYR A 158 19.74 -56.73 -35.08
N TYR A 159 18.72 -57.38 -35.66
CA TYR A 159 18.44 -58.82 -35.84
C TYR A 159 17.45 -58.94 -37.04
N PRO A 160 17.07 -60.14 -37.55
CA PRO A 160 17.84 -61.32 -37.96
C PRO A 160 17.46 -61.77 -39.41
N THR A 161 18.00 -62.89 -39.95
CA THR A 161 17.30 -63.83 -40.88
C THR A 161 18.08 -65.16 -41.08
N GLU A 162 17.50 -66.12 -41.82
CA GLU A 162 17.78 -67.57 -41.79
C GLU A 162 18.46 -68.15 -43.08
N THR A 163 18.51 -69.50 -43.19
CA THR A 163 18.79 -70.37 -44.38
C THR A 163 20.26 -70.57 -44.84
N ALA A 164 20.70 -71.68 -45.48
CA ALA A 164 20.27 -73.12 -45.55
C ALA A 164 21.30 -74.00 -46.36
N LEU A 165 21.06 -75.33 -46.45
CA LEU A 165 21.59 -76.36 -47.42
C LEU A 165 23.01 -77.01 -47.26
N GLY A 166 23.12 -78.27 -47.76
CA GLY A 166 24.33 -79.15 -47.90
C GLY A 166 24.44 -80.28 -46.85
N ASP A 167 24.41 -81.62 -47.09
CA ASP A 167 24.64 -82.50 -48.28
C ASP A 167 26.14 -82.65 -48.66
N GLN A 168 26.83 -83.81 -48.87
CA GLN A 168 26.54 -85.27 -49.09
C GLN A 168 27.54 -86.15 -48.25
N THR A 169 27.55 -87.49 -48.02
CA THR A 169 27.05 -88.79 -48.59
C THR A 169 27.96 -89.51 -49.64
N VAL A 170 27.84 -90.87 -49.78
CA VAL A 170 28.53 -91.81 -50.74
C VAL A 170 30.03 -92.15 -50.42
N GLU A 171 30.64 -93.35 -50.58
CA GLU A 171 30.26 -94.79 -50.74
C GLU A 171 31.46 -95.74 -50.36
N ALA A 172 31.34 -97.07 -50.51
CA ALA A 172 32.43 -98.08 -50.51
C ALA A 172 32.46 -98.82 -51.87
N PRO A 173 33.52 -99.60 -52.25
CA PRO A 173 33.47 -101.05 -51.98
C PRO A 173 34.82 -101.83 -51.95
N LEU A 174 34.70 -103.15 -51.64
CA LEU A 174 35.39 -104.37 -52.13
C LEU A 174 36.77 -104.33 -52.82
N ASP A 175 37.56 -105.39 -52.58
CA ASP A 175 38.18 -106.18 -53.66
C ASP A 175 38.44 -107.65 -53.22
N ASP A 176 38.55 -108.59 -54.17
CA ASP A 176 38.45 -110.06 -53.96
C ASP A 176 39.43 -110.84 -54.88
N ALA A 177 40.24 -111.79 -54.37
CA ALA A 177 41.11 -112.75 -55.12
C ALA A 177 42.10 -113.53 -54.19
N TYR A 178 42.67 -114.72 -54.47
CA TYR A 178 42.48 -115.85 -55.43
C TYR A 178 43.15 -117.08 -54.71
N LEU A 179 42.49 -118.24 -54.55
CA LEU A 179 42.61 -119.50 -55.34
C LEU A 179 43.92 -120.33 -55.23
N ASP A 180 43.77 -121.65 -55.47
CA ASP A 180 44.78 -122.73 -55.63
C ASP A 180 45.64 -123.16 -54.40
N ASN A 181 45.98 -124.44 -54.15
CA ASN A 181 45.60 -125.74 -54.76
C ASN A 181 45.81 -126.91 -53.72
N PRO A 182 45.03 -128.02 -53.72
CA PRO A 182 45.12 -129.07 -52.69
C PRO A 182 45.80 -130.40 -53.11
N PRO A 183 46.64 -131.03 -52.26
CA PRO A 183 47.05 -132.43 -52.38
C PRO A 183 46.43 -133.36 -51.28
N PRO A 184 46.40 -134.69 -51.49
CA PRO A 184 45.42 -135.55 -50.80
C PRO A 184 45.91 -136.23 -49.50
N ASN A 185 45.17 -136.04 -48.41
CA ASN A 185 45.04 -137.06 -47.35
C ASN A 185 43.69 -136.94 -46.60
N MET A 186 42.59 -137.11 -47.33
CA MET A 186 41.27 -136.61 -46.92
C MET A 186 40.60 -137.37 -45.76
N ALA A 187 41.09 -138.54 -45.34
CA ALA A 187 40.43 -139.34 -44.30
C ALA A 187 40.67 -138.85 -42.85
N LEU A 188 41.83 -138.26 -42.58
CA LEU A 188 42.24 -137.85 -41.22
C LEU A 188 41.85 -136.40 -40.89
N MET A 189 41.83 -135.50 -41.87
CA MET A 189 41.50 -134.10 -41.63
C MET A 189 40.02 -133.84 -41.31
N TRP A 190 39.07 -134.58 -41.90
CA TRP A 190 37.64 -134.41 -41.58
C TRP A 190 37.33 -134.63 -40.09
N ARG A 191 38.03 -135.57 -39.43
CA ARG A 191 37.87 -135.83 -37.99
C ARG A 191 38.51 -134.76 -37.09
N GLN A 192 39.43 -133.95 -37.62
CA GLN A 192 39.94 -132.74 -36.96
C GLN A 192 39.12 -131.50 -37.32
N ALA A 193 38.54 -131.43 -38.51
CA ALA A 193 37.59 -130.40 -38.92
C ALA A 193 36.35 -130.42 -38.01
N GLU A 194 35.72 -131.58 -37.80
CA GLU A 194 34.53 -131.70 -36.94
C GLU A 194 34.78 -131.23 -35.49
N LEU A 195 36.00 -131.41 -34.97
CA LEU A 195 36.42 -130.90 -33.66
C LEU A 195 36.75 -129.40 -33.67
N ARG A 196 37.31 -128.88 -34.78
CA ARG A 196 37.51 -127.44 -34.97
C ARG A 196 36.19 -126.70 -35.15
N ASP A 197 35.24 -127.24 -35.90
CA ASP A 197 33.94 -126.63 -36.15
C ASP A 197 33.10 -126.59 -34.86
N ARG A 198 33.15 -127.63 -34.02
CA ARG A 198 32.57 -127.57 -32.67
C ARG A 198 33.27 -126.56 -31.75
N ALA A 199 34.58 -126.36 -31.88
CA ALA A 199 35.32 -125.31 -31.17
C ALA A 199 35.06 -123.89 -31.72
N VAL A 200 34.75 -123.76 -33.02
CA VAL A 200 34.38 -122.50 -33.68
C VAL A 200 32.95 -122.12 -33.33
N LEU A 201 31.99 -123.05 -33.39
CA LEU A 201 30.60 -122.82 -33.00
C LEU A 201 30.47 -122.46 -31.51
N THR A 202 31.25 -123.09 -30.63
CA THR A 202 31.29 -122.72 -29.20
C THR A 202 31.97 -121.37 -28.94
N ARG A 203 32.93 -120.94 -29.79
CA ARG A 203 33.44 -119.56 -29.76
C ARG A 203 32.41 -118.56 -30.29
N GLN A 204 31.89 -118.76 -31.50
CA GLN A 204 30.89 -117.90 -32.13
C GLN A 204 29.66 -117.68 -31.23
N THR A 205 29.15 -118.71 -30.57
CA THR A 205 28.07 -118.55 -29.60
C THR A 205 28.50 -117.74 -28.36
N LEU A 206 29.68 -118.01 -27.77
CA LEU A 206 30.21 -117.21 -26.66
C LEU A 206 30.49 -115.75 -27.04
N ASP A 207 30.91 -115.50 -28.28
CA ASP A 207 31.22 -114.16 -28.79
C ASP A 207 29.92 -113.39 -29.09
N VAL A 208 28.89 -114.03 -29.66
CA VAL A 208 27.53 -113.47 -29.76
C VAL A 208 26.93 -113.17 -28.37
N TRP A 209 27.15 -114.04 -27.38
CA TRP A 209 26.74 -113.76 -25.98
C TRP A 209 27.54 -112.61 -25.35
N ARG A 210 28.80 -112.41 -25.75
CA ARG A 210 29.63 -111.28 -25.30
C ARG A 210 29.17 -109.97 -25.93
N ASP A 211 28.91 -109.95 -27.24
CA ASP A 211 28.35 -108.79 -27.95
C ASP A 211 26.94 -108.44 -27.42
N ALA A 212 26.11 -109.43 -27.09
CA ALA A 212 24.82 -109.22 -26.44
C ALA A 212 24.98 -108.59 -25.03
N LEU A 213 25.99 -109.02 -24.25
CA LEU A 213 26.30 -108.43 -22.95
C LEU A 213 26.85 -107.01 -23.08
N ASP A 214 27.79 -106.76 -24.00
CA ASP A 214 28.42 -105.45 -24.15
C ASP A 214 27.49 -104.44 -24.84
N THR A 215 26.55 -104.84 -25.70
CA THR A 215 25.47 -103.95 -26.19
C THR A 215 24.45 -103.61 -25.10
N VAL A 216 24.11 -104.54 -24.19
CA VAL A 216 23.31 -104.23 -22.99
C VAL A 216 24.08 -103.28 -22.06
N ARG A 217 25.39 -103.48 -21.91
CA ARG A 217 26.28 -102.62 -21.10
C ARG A 217 26.44 -101.23 -21.69
N GLN A 218 26.57 -101.11 -23.01
CA GLN A 218 26.57 -99.83 -23.73
C GLN A 218 25.26 -99.08 -23.49
N ARG A 219 24.09 -99.72 -23.67
CA ARG A 219 22.78 -99.10 -23.38
C ARG A 219 22.64 -98.63 -21.93
N GLN A 220 23.23 -99.34 -20.96
CA GLN A 220 23.29 -98.89 -19.56
C GLN A 220 24.29 -97.74 -19.30
N LEU A 221 25.31 -97.57 -20.16
CA LEU A 221 26.23 -96.44 -20.10
C LEU A 221 25.67 -95.21 -20.85
N GLU A 222 24.99 -95.41 -21.96
CA GLU A 222 24.27 -94.38 -22.73
C GLU A 222 23.15 -93.76 -21.89
N THR A 223 22.23 -94.55 -21.35
CA THR A 223 21.16 -94.05 -20.46
C THR A 223 21.69 -93.33 -19.21
N ARG A 224 22.88 -93.72 -18.70
CA ARG A 224 23.58 -92.99 -17.63
C ARG A 224 24.25 -91.70 -18.12
N ALA A 225 24.82 -91.70 -19.32
CA ALA A 225 25.40 -90.51 -19.95
C ALA A 225 24.31 -89.47 -20.25
N ASP A 226 23.16 -89.90 -20.77
CA ASP A 226 21.98 -89.06 -21.03
C ASP A 226 21.41 -88.48 -19.74
N ALA A 227 21.24 -89.29 -18.69
CA ALA A 227 20.81 -88.78 -17.38
C ALA A 227 21.80 -87.74 -16.81
N LEU A 228 23.11 -87.96 -16.96
CA LEU A 228 24.13 -86.98 -16.57
C LEU A 228 24.17 -85.75 -17.49
N TYR A 229 23.84 -85.89 -18.77
CA TYR A 229 23.71 -84.80 -19.73
C TYR A 229 22.50 -83.95 -19.39
N GLU A 230 21.33 -84.55 -19.16
CA GLU A 230 20.13 -83.89 -18.65
C GLU A 230 20.42 -83.12 -17.36
N LEU A 231 21.07 -83.75 -16.37
CA LEU A 231 21.40 -83.07 -15.11
C LEU A 231 22.38 -81.91 -15.31
N ARG A 232 23.34 -82.03 -16.24
CA ARG A 232 24.22 -80.92 -16.64
C ARG A 232 23.46 -79.81 -17.38
N LEU A 233 22.51 -80.15 -18.25
CA LEU A 233 21.67 -79.22 -19.00
C LEU A 233 20.72 -78.47 -18.07
N LYS A 234 19.96 -79.20 -17.23
CA LYS A 234 19.09 -78.65 -16.17
C LYS A 234 19.88 -77.75 -15.22
N ARG A 235 21.12 -78.12 -14.85
CA ARG A 235 22.02 -77.26 -14.03
C ARG A 235 22.56 -76.03 -14.79
N LYS A 236 22.79 -76.09 -16.10
CA LYS A 236 23.13 -74.92 -16.94
C LYS A 236 21.93 -73.97 -17.04
N VAL A 237 20.75 -74.49 -17.38
CA VAL A 237 19.49 -73.72 -17.47
C VAL A 237 19.17 -73.05 -16.14
N LEU A 238 19.22 -73.78 -15.01
CA LEU A 238 19.02 -73.18 -13.68
C LEU A 238 20.02 -72.07 -13.37
N LYS A 239 21.30 -72.21 -13.75
CA LYS A 239 22.29 -71.13 -13.61
C LYS A 239 21.97 -69.92 -14.49
N GLN A 240 21.50 -70.12 -15.71
CA GLN A 240 21.11 -69.05 -16.63
C GLN A 240 19.85 -68.33 -16.14
N CYS A 241 18.81 -69.06 -15.72
CA CYS A 241 17.61 -68.47 -15.12
C CYS A 241 17.92 -67.70 -13.83
N LEU A 242 18.82 -68.22 -12.98
CA LEU A 242 19.25 -67.54 -11.76
C LEU A 242 20.05 -66.27 -12.06
N ALA A 243 20.93 -66.29 -13.06
CA ALA A 243 21.65 -65.10 -13.52
C ALA A 243 20.69 -64.04 -14.09
N VAL A 244 19.75 -64.43 -14.97
CA VAL A 244 18.71 -63.53 -15.50
C VAL A 244 17.84 -62.95 -14.39
N PHE A 245 17.49 -63.74 -13.37
CA PHE A 245 16.74 -63.25 -12.20
C PHE A 245 17.57 -62.28 -11.33
N GLN A 246 18.87 -62.53 -11.16
CA GLN A 246 19.79 -61.60 -10.50
C GLN A 246 19.93 -60.30 -11.28
N ASP A 247 20.08 -60.34 -12.61
CA ASP A 247 20.16 -59.15 -13.45
C ASP A 247 18.86 -58.36 -13.48
N LEU A 248 17.70 -59.04 -13.52
CA LEU A 248 16.39 -58.40 -13.36
C LEU A 248 16.28 -57.68 -12.01
N ARG A 249 16.61 -58.36 -10.90
CA ARG A 249 16.62 -57.77 -9.55
C ARG A 249 17.60 -56.59 -9.44
N ASN A 250 18.79 -56.72 -10.02
CA ASN A 250 19.79 -55.64 -10.06
C ASN A 250 19.31 -54.46 -10.91
N SER A 251 18.57 -54.71 -11.99
CA SER A 251 17.99 -53.66 -12.84
C SER A 251 16.86 -52.91 -12.11
N GLN A 252 16.02 -53.61 -11.34
CA GLN A 252 15.00 -53.01 -10.47
C GLN A 252 15.64 -52.14 -9.39
N ILE A 253 16.63 -52.64 -8.65
CA ILE A 253 17.35 -51.86 -7.62
C ILE A 253 18.00 -50.60 -8.23
N ARG A 254 18.53 -50.67 -9.46
CA ARG A 254 19.06 -49.49 -10.18
C ARG A 254 17.95 -48.53 -10.60
N ALA A 255 16.81 -49.04 -11.08
CA ALA A 255 15.66 -48.22 -11.45
C ALA A 255 15.08 -47.49 -10.23
N ASP A 256 14.95 -48.17 -9.09
CA ASP A 256 14.53 -47.59 -7.81
C ASP A 256 15.51 -46.51 -7.34
N GLN A 257 16.82 -46.77 -7.38
CA GLN A 257 17.83 -45.75 -7.05
C GLN A 257 17.76 -44.52 -7.98
N ILE A 258 17.47 -44.71 -9.27
CA ILE A 258 17.24 -43.60 -10.21
C ILE A 258 15.93 -42.87 -9.88
N TYR A 259 14.87 -43.58 -9.51
CA TYR A 259 13.59 -43.02 -9.09
C TYR A 259 13.74 -42.18 -7.81
N TYR A 260 14.34 -42.71 -6.75
CA TYR A 260 14.62 -41.97 -5.51
C TYR A 260 15.52 -40.75 -5.76
N ARG A 261 16.55 -40.86 -6.62
CA ARG A 261 17.38 -39.70 -7.00
C ARG A 261 16.62 -38.64 -7.79
N ARG A 262 15.66 -39.02 -8.64
CA ARG A 262 14.75 -38.08 -9.33
C ARG A 262 13.77 -37.44 -8.35
N LEU A 263 13.13 -38.23 -7.48
CA LEU A 263 12.20 -37.75 -6.47
C LEU A 263 12.87 -36.76 -5.51
N ALA A 264 14.07 -37.07 -5.02
CA ALA A 264 14.86 -36.17 -4.18
C ALA A 264 15.25 -34.87 -4.90
N ARG A 265 15.67 -34.93 -6.17
CA ARG A 265 15.94 -33.72 -6.98
C ARG A 265 14.68 -32.89 -7.20
N ASN A 266 13.53 -33.51 -7.47
CA ASN A 266 12.27 -32.80 -7.67
C ASN A 266 11.78 -32.14 -6.37
N ALA A 267 11.93 -32.81 -5.22
CA ALA A 267 11.61 -32.25 -3.90
C ALA A 267 12.54 -31.07 -3.56
N LEU A 268 13.85 -31.21 -3.73
CA LEU A 268 14.82 -30.13 -3.52
C LEU A 268 14.62 -28.96 -4.50
N GLY A 269 14.23 -29.25 -5.75
CA GLY A 269 13.83 -28.27 -6.74
C GLY A 269 12.62 -27.46 -6.26
N LYS A 270 11.52 -28.14 -5.91
CA LYS A 270 10.31 -27.49 -5.36
C LYS A 270 10.63 -26.63 -4.14
N ILE A 271 11.43 -27.13 -3.18
CA ILE A 271 11.87 -26.36 -2.02
C ILE A 271 12.69 -25.13 -2.43
N SER A 272 13.61 -25.26 -3.39
CA SER A 272 14.39 -24.13 -3.91
C SER A 272 13.53 -23.08 -4.59
N ASP A 273 12.51 -23.50 -5.34
CA ASP A 273 11.57 -22.62 -6.01
C ASP A 273 10.57 -21.96 -5.02
N GLU A 274 10.14 -22.67 -3.97
CA GLU A 274 9.40 -22.07 -2.84
C GLU A 274 10.23 -20.98 -2.13
N TYR A 275 11.53 -21.20 -1.91
CA TYR A 275 12.43 -20.16 -1.39
C TYR A 275 12.64 -18.99 -2.37
N ARG A 276 12.67 -19.24 -3.68
CA ARG A 276 12.74 -18.18 -4.71
C ARG A 276 11.46 -17.34 -4.71
N VAL A 277 10.28 -17.97 -4.71
CA VAL A 277 8.98 -17.28 -4.68
C VAL A 277 8.85 -16.45 -3.40
N ARG A 278 9.17 -17.01 -2.22
CA ARG A 278 9.20 -16.26 -0.95
C ARG A 278 10.16 -15.07 -0.99
N ARG A 279 11.34 -15.23 -1.62
CA ARG A 279 12.31 -14.13 -1.77
C ARG A 279 11.82 -13.03 -2.72
N VAL A 280 11.19 -13.38 -3.85
CA VAL A 280 10.58 -12.40 -4.76
C VAL A 280 9.45 -11.67 -4.04
N ALA A 281 8.54 -12.39 -3.37
CA ALA A 281 7.48 -11.79 -2.56
C ALA A 281 8.02 -10.80 -1.51
N SER A 282 9.09 -11.15 -0.78
CA SER A 282 9.70 -10.22 0.18
C SER A 282 10.31 -8.96 -0.46
N ILE A 283 10.82 -9.05 -1.69
CA ILE A 283 11.34 -7.92 -2.45
C ILE A 283 10.21 -7.03 -2.96
N ASP A 284 9.10 -7.61 -3.42
CA ASP A 284 7.92 -6.86 -3.83
C ASP A 284 7.18 -6.23 -2.63
N ASP A 285 7.12 -6.90 -1.48
CA ASP A 285 6.66 -6.34 -0.21
C ASP A 285 7.49 -5.10 0.19
N ASP A 286 8.82 -5.20 0.16
CA ASP A 286 9.71 -4.08 0.50
C ASP A 286 9.63 -2.95 -0.54
N ARG A 287 9.41 -3.28 -1.82
CA ARG A 287 9.12 -2.31 -2.88
C ARG A 287 7.77 -1.61 -2.64
N MET A 288 6.73 -2.34 -2.22
CA MET A 288 5.41 -1.78 -1.90
C MET A 288 5.45 -0.91 -0.64
N LYS A 289 6.23 -1.28 0.38
CA LYS A 289 6.55 -0.42 1.53
C LYS A 289 7.29 0.85 1.09
N GLY A 290 8.25 0.74 0.18
CA GLY A 290 8.95 1.90 -0.41
C GLY A 290 8.02 2.84 -1.17
N VAL A 291 7.12 2.30 -2.00
CA VAL A 291 6.14 3.08 -2.77
C VAL A 291 5.08 3.71 -1.86
N SER A 292 4.61 3.00 -0.83
CA SER A 292 3.64 3.56 0.11
C SER A 292 4.27 4.66 0.96
N LEU A 293 5.47 4.46 1.52
CA LEU A 293 6.23 5.50 2.22
C LEU A 293 6.49 6.71 1.33
N TYR A 294 6.85 6.51 0.05
CA TYR A 294 7.00 7.62 -0.90
C TYR A 294 5.68 8.40 -1.05
N LYS A 295 4.55 7.72 -1.28
CA LYS A 295 3.21 8.37 -1.35
C LYS A 295 2.87 9.13 -0.05
N TRP A 296 3.15 8.56 1.12
CA TRP A 296 2.98 9.25 2.41
C TRP A 296 3.88 10.50 2.54
N THR A 297 5.13 10.46 2.06
CA THR A 297 5.99 11.67 2.02
C THR A 297 5.54 12.70 1.00
N LEU A 298 4.82 12.29 -0.05
CA LEU A 298 4.23 13.21 -1.03
C LEU A 298 2.97 13.89 -0.45
N ALA A 299 2.05 13.12 0.12
CA ALA A 299 0.81 13.63 0.73
C ALA A 299 1.08 14.53 1.94
N SER A 300 2.08 14.22 2.77
CA SER A 300 2.49 15.11 3.87
C SER A 300 3.17 16.40 3.41
N ARG A 301 3.91 16.37 2.29
CA ARG A 301 4.39 17.59 1.62
C ARG A 301 3.22 18.41 1.07
N GLU A 302 2.28 17.80 0.37
CA GLU A 302 1.06 18.47 -0.11
C GLU A 302 0.28 19.13 1.04
N ALA A 303 0.04 18.41 2.14
CA ALA A 303 -0.61 18.95 3.32
C ALA A 303 0.15 20.14 3.95
N THR A 304 1.48 20.17 3.91
CA THR A 304 2.25 21.36 4.36
C THR A 304 2.20 22.52 3.36
N PHE A 305 2.12 22.26 2.04
CA PHE A 305 1.86 23.30 1.04
C PHE A 305 0.46 23.91 1.19
N VAL A 306 -0.58 23.09 1.42
CA VAL A 306 -1.95 23.55 1.71
C VAL A 306 -1.96 24.41 2.98
N ARG A 307 -1.41 23.93 4.11
CA ARG A 307 -1.32 24.73 5.36
C ARG A 307 -0.56 26.05 5.18
N ASN A 308 0.49 26.09 4.35
CA ASN A 308 1.23 27.32 4.05
C ASN A 308 0.43 28.28 3.15
N LYS A 309 -0.26 27.76 2.13
CA LYS A 309 -1.21 28.52 1.28
C LYS A 309 -2.32 29.14 2.14
N ASP A 310 -2.93 28.36 3.02
CA ASP A 310 -3.99 28.82 3.93
C ASP A 310 -3.48 29.85 4.93
N TYR A 311 -2.27 29.68 5.47
CA TYR A 311 -1.62 30.67 6.33
C TYR A 311 -1.37 31.98 5.58
N GLN A 312 -0.89 31.94 4.33
CA GLN A 312 -0.68 33.13 3.52
C GLN A 312 -2.00 33.81 3.12
N LEU A 313 -3.05 33.03 2.79
CA LEU A 313 -4.38 33.55 2.51
C LEU A 313 -4.99 34.23 3.75
N LYS A 314 -4.94 33.57 4.92
CA LYS A 314 -5.36 34.14 6.20
C LYS A 314 -4.59 35.41 6.51
N ARG A 315 -3.26 35.42 6.36
CA ARG A 315 -2.42 36.61 6.56
C ARG A 315 -2.80 37.75 5.60
N PHE A 316 -3.03 37.46 4.32
CA PHE A 316 -3.44 38.47 3.34
C PHE A 316 -4.82 39.06 3.66
N VAL A 317 -5.81 38.21 3.99
CA VAL A 317 -7.15 38.65 4.40
C VAL A 317 -7.09 39.48 5.68
N MET A 318 -6.37 39.03 6.71
CA MET A 318 -6.25 39.76 7.97
C MET A 318 -5.49 41.08 7.81
N GLN A 319 -4.48 41.15 6.92
CA GLN A 319 -3.82 42.41 6.59
C GLN A 319 -4.79 43.36 5.89
N LYS A 320 -5.55 42.90 4.88
CA LYS A 320 -6.58 43.70 4.20
C LYS A 320 -7.65 44.21 5.17
N LEU A 321 -8.07 43.37 6.11
CA LEU A 321 -9.02 43.70 7.17
C LEU A 321 -8.45 44.74 8.14
N VAL A 322 -7.22 44.57 8.62
CA VAL A 322 -6.53 45.55 9.48
C VAL A 322 -6.36 46.89 8.77
N ASP A 323 -5.98 46.88 7.48
CA ASP A 323 -5.83 48.10 6.69
C ASP A 323 -7.19 48.77 6.39
N SER A 324 -8.27 48.01 6.23
CA SER A 324 -9.64 48.55 6.18
C SER A 324 -10.09 49.17 7.51
N PHE A 325 -9.76 48.57 8.66
CA PHE A 325 -10.02 49.15 9.98
C PHE A 325 -9.15 50.38 10.29
N ARG A 326 -7.95 50.47 9.70
CA ARG A 326 -7.11 51.68 9.73
C ARG A 326 -7.71 52.78 8.87
N ALA A 327 -8.16 52.47 7.66
CA ALA A 327 -8.85 53.43 6.78
C ALA A 327 -10.16 53.95 7.41
N GLY A 328 -11.00 53.05 7.96
CA GLY A 328 -12.22 53.42 8.66
C GLY A 328 -11.97 54.30 9.89
N ARG A 329 -10.97 53.97 10.72
CA ARG A 329 -10.57 54.84 11.84
C ARG A 329 -9.97 56.18 11.39
N ALA A 330 -9.27 56.23 10.25
CA ALA A 330 -8.81 57.50 9.69
C ALA A 330 -9.97 58.37 9.20
N GLN A 331 -10.99 57.78 8.56
CA GLN A 331 -12.23 58.48 8.18
C GLN A 331 -13.01 58.96 9.40
N GLN A 332 -13.15 58.14 10.45
CA GLN A 332 -13.77 58.54 11.72
C GLN A 332 -12.99 59.70 12.37
N ALA A 333 -11.66 59.63 12.44
CA ALA A 333 -10.83 60.70 13.00
C ALA A 333 -10.97 62.01 12.20
N GLN A 334 -11.02 61.95 10.86
CA GLN A 334 -11.31 63.11 10.01
C GLN A 334 -12.71 63.69 10.25
N LEU A 335 -13.72 62.84 10.42
CA LEU A 335 -15.10 63.26 10.69
C LEU A 335 -15.22 63.90 12.09
N GLU A 336 -14.59 63.31 13.11
CA GLU A 336 -14.47 63.94 14.42
C GLU A 336 -13.70 65.27 14.36
N GLU A 337 -12.63 65.37 13.57
CA GLU A 337 -11.88 66.62 13.44
C GLU A 337 -12.73 67.70 12.75
N MET A 338 -13.50 67.35 11.72
CA MET A 338 -14.48 68.24 11.10
C MET A 338 -15.56 68.70 12.09
N LEU A 339 -16.04 67.80 12.95
CA LEU A 339 -16.96 68.16 14.05
C LEU A 339 -16.29 69.05 15.11
N ARG A 340 -15.03 68.79 15.48
CA ARG A 340 -14.23 69.64 16.39
C ARG A 340 -14.03 71.04 15.81
N ARG A 341 -13.68 71.15 14.52
CA ARG A 341 -13.55 72.41 13.77
C ARG A 341 -14.88 73.17 13.75
N ARG A 342 -16.00 72.51 13.40
CA ARG A 342 -17.35 73.11 13.40
C ARG A 342 -17.79 73.55 14.80
N ASN A 343 -17.52 72.75 15.83
CA ASN A 343 -17.83 73.11 17.21
C ASN A 343 -16.95 74.24 17.74
N ALA A 344 -15.71 74.38 17.28
CA ALA A 344 -14.87 75.54 17.56
C ALA A 344 -15.42 76.81 16.89
N GLN A 345 -15.84 76.74 15.62
CA GLN A 345 -16.49 77.84 14.89
C GLN A 345 -17.84 78.25 15.52
N ASN A 346 -18.64 77.28 15.97
CA ASN A 346 -19.87 77.55 16.72
C ASN A 346 -19.54 78.26 18.06
N LYS A 347 -18.51 77.81 18.79
CA LYS A 347 -18.07 78.48 20.02
C LYS A 347 -17.54 79.89 19.79
N THR A 348 -16.74 80.14 18.74
CA THR A 348 -16.24 81.50 18.47
C THR A 348 -17.34 82.44 18.01
N SER A 349 -18.29 81.99 17.17
CA SER A 349 -19.44 82.81 16.76
C SER A 349 -20.39 83.11 17.94
N LEU A 350 -20.67 82.13 18.81
CA LEU A 350 -21.43 82.36 20.05
C LEU A 350 -20.72 83.33 21.00
N LEU A 351 -19.40 83.21 21.16
CA LEU A 351 -18.61 84.16 21.95
C LEU A 351 -18.59 85.56 21.33
N GLN A 352 -18.52 85.68 20.00
CA GLN A 352 -18.63 86.96 19.29
C GLN A 352 -20.02 87.61 19.46
N SER A 353 -21.11 86.83 19.39
CA SER A 353 -22.46 87.35 19.66
C SER A 353 -22.65 87.75 21.13
N ALA A 354 -22.11 86.97 22.07
CA ALA A 354 -22.16 87.30 23.49
C ALA A 354 -21.32 88.55 23.82
N LEU A 355 -20.13 88.67 23.24
CA LEU A 355 -19.26 89.84 23.41
C LEU A 355 -19.85 91.10 22.77
N SER A 356 -20.45 91.01 21.58
CA SER A 356 -21.13 92.17 20.96
C SER A 356 -22.35 92.62 21.76
N LEU A 357 -23.13 91.69 22.32
CA LEU A 357 -24.26 92.01 23.21
C LEU A 357 -23.78 92.62 24.54
N LEU A 358 -22.69 92.10 25.11
CA LEU A 358 -22.05 92.71 26.29
C LEU A 358 -21.51 94.11 25.99
N VAL A 359 -20.88 94.33 24.84
CA VAL A 359 -20.37 95.66 24.41
C VAL A 359 -21.52 96.65 24.20
N GLN A 360 -22.61 96.23 23.54
CA GLN A 360 -23.83 97.05 23.42
C GLN A 360 -24.39 97.39 24.81
N LYS A 361 -24.43 96.42 25.74
CA LYS A 361 -24.88 96.65 27.11
C LYS A 361 -23.94 97.56 27.90
N THR A 362 -22.61 97.49 27.70
CA THR A 362 -21.68 98.43 28.36
C THR A 362 -21.75 99.83 27.78
N VAL A 363 -22.04 100.00 26.49
CA VAL A 363 -22.34 101.32 25.90
C VAL A 363 -23.61 101.92 26.52
N VAL A 364 -24.72 101.18 26.55
CA VAL A 364 -25.98 101.64 27.19
C VAL A 364 -25.78 101.93 28.68
N MET A 365 -24.99 101.12 29.40
CA MET A 365 -24.65 101.41 30.79
C MET A 365 -23.72 102.63 30.94
N GLN A 366 -22.83 102.91 29.99
CA GLN A 366 -22.02 104.13 29.98
C GLN A 366 -22.83 105.38 29.64
N GLU A 367 -23.84 105.28 28.76
CA GLU A 367 -24.80 106.36 28.51
C GLU A 367 -25.63 106.67 29.77
N HIS A 368 -26.17 105.63 30.43
CA HIS A 368 -26.83 105.79 31.72
C HIS A 368 -25.90 106.35 32.79
N GLN A 369 -24.65 105.88 32.90
CA GLN A 369 -23.66 106.43 33.82
C GLN A 369 -23.32 107.89 33.50
N ALA A 370 -23.18 108.29 32.24
CA ALA A 370 -22.95 109.68 31.85
C ALA A 370 -24.13 110.60 32.26
N THR A 371 -25.38 110.14 32.10
CA THR A 371 -26.54 110.89 32.58
C THR A 371 -26.61 110.99 34.10
N ALA A 372 -26.26 109.91 34.83
CA ALA A 372 -26.20 109.89 36.29
C ALA A 372 -25.04 110.75 36.83
N ASP A 373 -23.87 110.72 36.19
CA ASP A 373 -22.70 111.54 36.53
C ASP A 373 -22.96 113.03 36.30
N GLY A 374 -23.76 113.39 35.28
CA GLY A 374 -24.22 114.76 35.07
C GLY A 374 -25.08 115.28 36.24
N GLN A 375 -25.94 114.42 36.81
CA GLN A 375 -26.75 114.74 37.99
C GLN A 375 -25.89 114.75 39.27
N ASN A 376 -25.02 113.76 39.44
CA ASN A 376 -24.20 113.58 40.65
C ASN A 376 -23.04 114.58 40.75
N ARG A 377 -22.45 115.06 39.65
CA ARG A 377 -21.41 116.11 39.71
C ARG A 377 -21.94 117.40 40.37
N ASN A 378 -23.18 117.78 40.07
CA ASN A 378 -23.78 119.00 40.61
C ASN A 378 -24.03 118.87 42.13
N THR A 379 -24.52 117.72 42.61
CA THR A 379 -24.71 117.49 44.05
C THR A 379 -23.38 117.33 44.80
N LEU A 380 -22.40 116.63 44.21
CA LEU A 380 -21.08 116.42 44.80
C LEU A 380 -20.21 117.69 44.84
N CYS A 381 -20.33 118.62 43.88
CA CYS A 381 -19.65 119.92 43.99
C CYS A 381 -20.13 120.72 45.22
N HIS A 382 -21.44 120.74 45.49
CA HIS A 382 -21.97 121.41 46.69
C HIS A 382 -21.60 120.67 48.00
N ALA A 383 -21.58 119.34 48.00
CA ALA A 383 -21.22 118.54 49.19
C ALA A 383 -19.70 118.54 49.49
N SER A 384 -18.83 118.57 48.47
CA SER A 384 -17.37 118.56 48.66
C SER A 384 -16.84 119.89 49.19
N ILE A 385 -17.37 121.02 48.72
CA ILE A 385 -16.97 122.37 49.18
C ILE A 385 -17.31 122.59 50.66
N THR A 386 -18.43 122.06 51.16
CA THR A 386 -18.79 122.13 52.58
C THR A 386 -17.92 121.19 53.43
N ALA A 387 -17.68 119.96 52.97
CA ALA A 387 -16.80 119.01 53.66
C ALA A 387 -15.33 119.48 53.77
N TRP A 388 -14.80 120.16 52.74
CA TRP A 388 -13.41 120.65 52.74
C TRP A 388 -13.16 121.71 53.82
N ARG A 389 -14.11 122.65 54.00
CA ARG A 389 -14.06 123.68 55.04
C ARG A 389 -14.04 123.08 56.45
N ALA A 390 -14.83 122.02 56.69
CA ALA A 390 -14.84 121.31 57.96
C ALA A 390 -13.54 120.51 58.23
N LYS A 391 -12.83 120.07 57.19
CA LYS A 391 -11.64 119.22 57.32
C LYS A 391 -10.35 120.01 57.58
N MET A 392 -10.25 121.24 57.08
CA MET A 392 -9.08 122.11 57.36
C MET A 392 -8.96 122.49 58.85
N GLY A 393 -10.08 122.73 59.55
CA GLY A 393 -10.04 123.06 60.98
C GLY A 393 -9.33 121.99 61.82
N LYS A 394 -9.71 120.72 61.63
CA LYS A 394 -9.17 119.57 62.38
C LYS A 394 -7.69 119.25 62.12
N LEU A 395 -7.05 119.85 61.13
CA LEU A 395 -5.63 119.61 60.85
C LEU A 395 -4.70 120.48 61.71
N ASN A 396 -5.12 121.67 62.13
CA ASN A 396 -4.35 122.50 63.07
C ASN A 396 -4.31 121.89 64.47
N ASP A 397 -5.43 121.33 64.94
CA ASP A 397 -5.55 120.72 66.28
C ASP A 397 -4.56 119.55 66.47
N LEU A 398 -4.36 118.76 65.41
CA LEU A 398 -3.52 117.55 65.46
C LEU A 398 -2.02 117.84 65.40
N SER A 399 -1.60 118.94 64.76
CA SER A 399 -0.18 119.33 64.73
C SER A 399 0.39 119.64 66.11
N LEU A 400 -0.39 120.26 67.00
CA LEU A 400 0.05 120.59 68.37
C LEU A 400 0.23 119.34 69.25
N THR A 401 -0.57 118.30 69.04
CA THR A 401 -0.49 117.05 69.83
C THR A 401 0.63 116.09 69.41
N ALA A 402 1.38 116.41 68.35
CA ALA A 402 2.36 115.50 67.76
C ALA A 402 3.78 115.62 68.36
N GLU A 403 4.10 116.74 69.02
CA GLU A 403 5.46 117.03 69.49
C GLU A 403 5.75 116.41 70.88
N ASP A 404 4.81 116.51 71.83
CA ASP A 404 4.92 115.95 73.20
C ASP A 404 5.17 114.43 73.25
N ALA A 405 4.67 113.68 72.27
CA ALA A 405 4.71 112.22 72.27
C ALA A 405 6.12 111.62 72.04
N ARG A 406 7.10 112.45 71.63
CA ARG A 406 8.36 111.96 71.04
C ARG A 406 9.42 111.53 72.05
N GLU A 407 9.43 112.13 73.25
CA GLU A 407 10.51 111.90 74.24
C GLU A 407 10.33 110.59 75.03
N TYR A 408 9.08 110.17 75.28
CA TYR A 408 8.76 109.06 76.19
C TYR A 408 9.28 107.69 75.73
N PHE A 409 9.50 107.50 74.42
CA PHE A 409 9.84 106.19 73.84
C PHE A 409 11.35 105.86 73.83
N LEU A 410 12.24 106.84 73.96
CA LEU A 410 13.69 106.60 73.91
C LEU A 410 14.21 105.91 75.18
N MET A 411 13.70 106.30 76.36
CA MET A 411 14.13 105.77 77.67
C MET A 411 13.90 104.25 77.80
N LYS A 412 12.79 103.75 77.27
CA LYS A 412 12.29 102.38 77.52
C LYS A 412 13.15 101.27 76.91
N ARG A 413 13.92 101.57 75.85
CA ARG A 413 14.65 100.56 75.07
C ARG A 413 15.93 100.08 75.76
N VAL A 414 16.63 100.95 76.49
CA VAL A 414 17.93 100.66 77.12
C VAL A 414 17.82 99.61 78.25
N LEU A 415 16.79 99.71 79.09
CA LEU A 415 16.63 98.84 80.27
C LEU A 415 16.35 97.37 79.93
N SER A 416 15.70 97.10 78.78
CA SER A 416 15.38 95.73 78.35
C SER A 416 16.61 94.89 77.97
N GLN A 417 17.68 95.52 77.49
CA GLN A 417 18.86 94.81 76.97
C GLN A 417 19.71 94.17 78.08
N LEU A 418 19.85 94.83 79.24
CA LEU A 418 20.65 94.34 80.37
C LEU A 418 20.06 93.12 81.08
N GLN A 419 18.74 92.92 81.02
CA GLN A 419 18.07 91.80 81.71
C GLN A 419 18.22 90.45 80.99
N SER A 420 18.61 90.45 79.70
CA SER A 420 18.73 89.23 78.89
C SER A 420 20.00 88.41 79.17
N LEU A 421 21.12 89.09 79.46
CA LEU A 421 22.45 88.48 79.53
C LEU A 421 22.72 87.65 80.80
N THR A 422 21.88 87.78 81.83
CA THR A 422 22.06 87.08 83.11
C THR A 422 21.39 85.70 83.16
N ARG A 423 20.30 85.48 82.42
CA ARG A 423 19.55 84.20 82.43
C ARG A 423 20.31 83.06 81.74
N TYR A 424 20.88 83.35 80.56
CA TYR A 424 21.56 82.38 79.69
C TYR A 424 22.74 81.61 80.32
N ARG A 425 23.29 82.08 81.45
CA ARG A 425 24.44 81.45 82.14
C ARG A 425 24.07 80.38 83.17
N LYS A 426 22.82 80.28 83.63
CA LYS A 426 22.38 79.20 84.54
C LYS A 426 21.94 77.95 83.78
N GLU A 427 20.93 78.09 82.91
CA GLU A 427 20.25 77.00 82.19
C GLU A 427 21.22 76.05 81.46
N ARG A 428 22.31 76.59 80.88
CA ARG A 428 23.32 75.84 80.14
C ARG A 428 24.09 74.80 80.99
N ARG A 429 24.15 74.94 82.32
CA ARG A 429 24.82 73.97 83.21
C ARG A 429 23.93 72.77 83.55
N GLU A 430 22.65 73.02 83.80
CA GLU A 430 21.65 72.00 84.14
C GLU A 430 21.31 71.11 82.93
N TRP A 431 21.31 71.69 81.73
CA TRP A 431 21.09 70.97 80.47
C TRP A 431 22.16 69.90 80.19
N LEU A 432 23.44 70.18 80.47
CA LEU A 432 24.54 69.24 80.22
C LEU A 432 24.50 68.01 81.16
N ALA A 433 24.15 68.21 82.43
CA ALA A 433 24.01 67.13 83.41
C ALA A 433 22.83 66.19 83.09
N THR A 434 21.70 66.75 82.66
CA THR A 434 20.52 65.98 82.26
C THR A 434 20.66 65.29 80.91
N TRP A 435 21.50 65.81 80.01
CA TRP A 435 21.83 65.16 78.72
C TRP A 435 22.68 63.89 78.90
N ALA A 436 23.77 63.97 79.68
CA ALA A 436 24.70 62.86 79.86
C ALA A 436 24.05 61.62 80.50
N THR A 437 23.24 61.83 81.54
CA THR A 437 22.51 60.77 82.26
C THR A 437 21.46 60.08 81.38
N ARG A 438 20.68 60.84 80.60
CA ARG A 438 19.73 60.29 79.62
C ARG A 438 20.43 59.45 78.54
N LYS A 439 21.56 59.93 78.01
CA LYS A 439 22.33 59.23 76.95
C LYS A 439 22.85 57.88 77.41
N TRP A 440 23.34 57.79 78.66
CA TRP A 440 23.79 56.52 79.26
C TRP A 440 22.64 55.53 79.46
N GLN A 441 21.49 55.99 79.98
CA GLN A 441 20.28 55.16 80.12
C GLN A 441 19.77 54.62 78.78
N THR A 442 19.81 55.41 77.69
CA THR A 442 19.45 54.91 76.36
C THR A 442 20.42 53.83 75.86
N PHE A 443 21.72 53.96 76.13
CA PHE A 443 22.72 52.96 75.72
C PHE A 443 22.51 51.60 76.40
N LEU A 444 22.21 51.60 77.71
CA LEU A 444 21.90 50.38 78.46
C LEU A 444 20.58 49.73 78.01
N LYS A 445 19.53 50.52 77.77
CA LYS A 445 18.27 50.02 77.19
C LYS A 445 18.50 49.38 75.83
N ASN A 446 19.22 50.05 74.93
CA ASN A 446 19.51 49.53 73.59
C ASN A 446 20.32 48.23 73.64
N ARG A 447 21.30 48.11 74.54
CA ARG A 447 22.06 46.85 74.74
C ARG A 447 21.20 45.71 75.30
N LYS A 448 20.18 46.01 76.10
CA LYS A 448 19.17 45.02 76.55
C LYS A 448 18.27 44.59 75.39
N HIS A 449 17.67 45.54 74.66
CA HIS A 449 16.79 45.26 73.52
C HIS A 449 17.49 44.45 72.43
N ALA A 450 18.70 44.83 72.01
CA ALA A 450 19.46 44.12 70.97
C ALA A 450 19.62 42.61 71.24
N ARG A 451 19.81 42.21 72.52
CA ARG A 451 19.87 40.79 72.93
C ARG A 451 18.53 40.08 72.84
N TYR A 452 17.42 40.74 73.22
CA TYR A 452 16.08 40.18 73.01
C TYR A 452 15.73 40.09 71.52
N ASP A 453 16.08 41.10 70.72
CA ASP A 453 15.85 41.11 69.28
C ASP A 453 16.64 40.00 68.56
N GLU A 454 17.83 39.67 69.06
CA GLU A 454 18.66 38.59 68.54
C GLU A 454 18.12 37.20 68.93
N ALA A 455 17.76 37.00 70.21
CA ALA A 455 17.08 35.78 70.66
C ALA A 455 15.74 35.57 69.94
N TYR A 456 14.95 36.63 69.76
CA TYR A 456 13.69 36.60 69.00
C TYR A 456 13.93 36.33 67.51
N ARG A 457 14.99 36.89 66.89
CA ARG A 457 15.38 36.53 65.51
C ARG A 457 15.77 35.06 65.39
N GLN A 458 16.46 34.48 66.37
CA GLN A 458 16.78 33.05 66.40
C GLN A 458 15.51 32.20 66.56
N MET A 459 14.63 32.53 67.51
CA MET A 459 13.36 31.80 67.72
C MET A 459 12.41 31.92 66.51
N ARG A 460 12.33 33.09 65.87
CA ARG A 460 11.56 33.29 64.63
C ARG A 460 12.14 32.48 63.46
N ARG A 461 13.46 32.30 63.40
CA ARG A 461 14.12 31.42 62.40
C ARG A 461 13.80 29.94 62.66
N THR A 462 13.88 29.45 63.90
CA THR A 462 13.55 28.04 64.21
C THR A 462 12.07 27.73 64.01
N VAL A 463 11.16 28.63 64.43
CA VAL A 463 9.71 28.50 64.15
C VAL A 463 9.43 28.49 62.64
N LYS A 464 10.04 29.40 61.85
CA LYS A 464 9.88 29.40 60.39
C LYS A 464 10.46 28.14 59.73
N MET A 465 11.62 27.66 60.16
CA MET A 465 12.21 26.41 59.63
C MET A 465 11.36 25.18 60.00
N ASN A 466 10.80 25.13 61.21
CA ASN A 466 9.91 24.04 61.62
C ASN A 466 8.56 24.09 60.88
N ALA A 467 8.02 25.28 60.62
CA ALA A 467 6.83 25.44 59.78
C ALA A 467 7.10 25.02 58.33
N ALA A 468 8.21 25.46 57.73
CA ALA A 468 8.63 25.07 56.39
C ALA A 468 8.89 23.55 56.29
N ARG A 469 9.54 22.94 57.29
CA ARG A 469 9.74 21.48 57.35
C ARG A 469 8.40 20.73 57.45
N LYS A 470 7.46 21.18 58.28
CA LYS A 470 6.11 20.59 58.36
C LYS A 470 5.33 20.73 57.05
N PHE A 471 5.44 21.87 56.38
CA PHE A 471 4.82 22.10 55.07
C PHE A 471 5.43 21.19 53.99
N LEU A 472 6.76 21.14 53.88
CA LEU A 472 7.46 20.30 52.91
C LEU A 472 7.22 18.80 53.14
N LEU A 473 7.10 18.34 54.39
CA LEU A 473 6.73 16.95 54.69
C LEU A 473 5.29 16.65 54.26
N ARG A 474 4.32 17.54 54.54
CA ARG A 474 2.93 17.39 54.07
C ARG A 474 2.81 17.44 52.55
N TRP A 475 3.60 18.29 51.89
CA TRP A 475 3.64 18.38 50.43
C TRP A 475 4.27 17.13 49.81
N HIS A 476 5.40 16.66 50.34
CA HIS A 476 6.03 15.40 49.92
C HIS A 476 5.07 14.21 50.10
N GLN A 477 4.33 14.17 51.22
CA GLN A 477 3.32 13.13 51.44
C GLN A 477 2.21 13.22 50.39
N LYS A 478 1.56 14.37 50.19
CA LYS A 478 0.56 14.54 49.11
C LYS A 478 1.08 14.21 47.71
N VAL A 479 2.36 14.46 47.42
CA VAL A 479 3.01 14.10 46.14
C VAL A 479 3.34 12.60 46.06
N HIS A 480 3.47 11.90 47.19
CA HIS A 480 3.53 10.43 47.25
C HIS A 480 2.14 9.84 47.04
N ASP A 481 1.15 10.30 47.81
CA ASP A 481 -0.25 9.87 47.75
C ASP A 481 -0.77 9.99 46.30
N HIS A 482 -0.62 11.15 45.65
CA HIS A 482 -1.00 11.34 44.23
C HIS A 482 -0.20 10.52 43.21
N ARG A 483 1.00 10.03 43.54
CA ARG A 483 1.73 9.09 42.68
C ARG A 483 1.19 7.67 42.81
N GLU A 484 0.75 7.28 44.01
CA GLU A 484 0.09 6.00 44.25
C GLU A 484 -1.33 6.00 43.66
N ASP A 485 -2.06 7.11 43.74
CA ASP A 485 -3.35 7.32 43.04
C ASP A 485 -3.17 7.17 41.51
N ASN A 486 -2.18 7.87 40.93
CA ASN A 486 -1.92 7.80 39.50
C ASN A 486 -1.46 6.40 39.06
N ALA A 487 -0.63 5.70 39.84
CA ALA A 487 -0.22 4.33 39.54
C ALA A 487 -1.39 3.33 39.60
N GLN A 488 -2.36 3.55 40.51
CA GLN A 488 -3.62 2.79 40.54
C GLN A 488 -4.50 3.12 39.33
N ALA A 489 -4.60 4.41 38.96
CA ALA A 489 -5.34 4.83 37.77
C ALA A 489 -4.75 4.24 36.48
N ASP A 490 -3.42 4.22 36.33
CA ASP A 490 -2.72 3.58 35.20
C ASP A 490 -2.99 2.07 35.15
N ALA A 491 -3.02 1.38 36.30
CA ALA A 491 -3.33 -0.05 36.37
C ALA A 491 -4.81 -0.36 36.02
N LEU A 492 -5.75 0.48 36.49
CA LEU A 492 -7.16 0.41 36.12
C LEU A 492 -7.37 0.74 34.63
N TYR A 493 -6.64 1.70 34.09
CA TYR A 493 -6.67 2.04 32.66
C TYR A 493 -6.16 0.88 31.80
N GLN A 494 -4.99 0.31 32.13
CA GLN A 494 -4.43 -0.86 31.43
C GLN A 494 -5.37 -2.07 31.48
N THR A 495 -5.94 -2.39 32.64
CA THR A 495 -6.91 -3.49 32.75
C THR A 495 -8.21 -3.20 31.98
N SER A 496 -8.67 -1.95 31.94
CA SER A 496 -9.83 -1.56 31.12
C SER A 496 -9.55 -1.67 29.62
N ILE A 497 -8.36 -1.30 29.12
CA ILE A 497 -7.96 -1.49 27.72
C ILE A 497 -7.91 -2.97 27.36
N LEU A 498 -7.31 -3.79 28.25
CA LEU A 498 -7.23 -5.24 28.06
C LEU A 498 -8.62 -5.87 27.92
N GLN A 499 -9.58 -5.46 28.76
CA GLN A 499 -10.95 -5.99 28.74
C GLN A 499 -11.85 -5.40 27.64
N ARG A 500 -11.72 -4.10 27.32
CA ARG A 500 -12.66 -3.39 26.42
C ARG A 500 -12.20 -3.29 24.98
N ILE A 501 -10.89 -3.33 24.72
CA ILE A 501 -10.32 -3.18 23.37
C ILE A 501 -9.63 -4.47 22.94
N ILE A 502 -8.66 -4.95 23.72
CA ILE A 502 -7.82 -6.08 23.30
C ILE A 502 -8.61 -7.39 23.28
N ARG A 503 -9.48 -7.63 24.27
CA ARG A 503 -10.34 -8.82 24.29
C ARG A 503 -11.24 -8.97 23.04
N PRO A 504 -12.12 -8.01 22.68
CA PRO A 504 -12.96 -8.16 21.49
C PRO A 504 -12.16 -8.17 20.17
N VAL A 505 -10.96 -7.57 20.12
CA VAL A 505 -10.04 -7.73 18.97
C VAL A 505 -9.47 -9.15 18.90
N ILE A 506 -9.13 -9.78 20.03
CA ILE A 506 -8.71 -11.19 20.07
C ILE A 506 -9.88 -12.13 19.71
N GLU A 507 -11.07 -11.88 20.23
CA GLU A 507 -12.27 -12.67 19.91
C GLU A 507 -12.61 -12.56 18.41
N THR A 508 -12.70 -11.34 17.85
CA THR A 508 -12.95 -11.17 16.40
C THR A 508 -11.82 -11.68 15.48
N THR A 509 -10.55 -11.60 15.89
CA THR A 509 -9.44 -12.21 15.12
C THR A 509 -9.38 -13.73 15.24
N TYR A 510 -9.89 -14.31 16.33
CA TYR A 510 -10.11 -15.74 16.47
C TYR A 510 -11.29 -16.20 15.60
N ASP A 511 -12.44 -15.55 15.71
CA ASP A 511 -13.66 -15.85 14.95
C ASP A 511 -13.42 -15.77 13.43
N THR A 512 -12.66 -14.76 12.98
CA THR A 512 -12.28 -14.66 11.56
C THR A 512 -11.26 -15.71 11.12
N ALA A 513 -10.33 -16.12 11.99
CA ALA A 513 -9.42 -17.23 11.70
C ALA A 513 -10.15 -18.59 11.64
N GLU A 514 -11.13 -18.82 12.52
CA GLU A 514 -12.00 -20.00 12.48
C GLU A 514 -12.94 -19.96 11.27
N TRP A 515 -13.48 -18.79 10.91
CA TRP A 515 -14.25 -18.60 9.68
C TRP A 515 -13.42 -18.90 8.42
N VAL A 516 -12.17 -18.42 8.33
CA VAL A 516 -11.27 -18.76 7.21
C VAL A 516 -11.04 -20.27 7.17
N LYS A 517 -10.66 -20.89 8.29
CA LYS A 517 -10.37 -22.33 8.40
C LYS A 517 -11.58 -23.22 8.09
N THR A 518 -12.80 -22.78 8.38
CA THR A 518 -14.04 -23.52 8.06
C THR A 518 -14.49 -23.32 6.62
N ASN A 519 -14.15 -22.19 5.99
CA ASN A 519 -14.48 -21.92 4.58
C ASN A 519 -13.39 -22.37 3.59
N GLU A 520 -12.13 -22.53 4.01
CA GLU A 520 -11.01 -23.08 3.23
C GLU A 520 -11.38 -24.36 2.45
N PRO A 521 -11.91 -25.45 3.08
CA PRO A 521 -12.33 -26.64 2.34
C PRO A 521 -13.52 -26.41 1.39
N VAL A 522 -14.35 -25.38 1.63
CA VAL A 522 -15.48 -25.01 0.75
C VAL A 522 -14.97 -24.22 -0.47
N ALA A 523 -13.94 -23.40 -0.29
CA ALA A 523 -13.24 -22.71 -1.36
C ALA A 523 -12.49 -23.71 -2.26
N ASP A 524 -11.75 -24.65 -1.66
CA ASP A 524 -11.08 -25.74 -2.37
C ASP A 524 -12.07 -26.60 -3.16
N GLN A 525 -13.20 -27.00 -2.54
CA GLN A 525 -14.23 -27.78 -3.23
C GLN A 525 -14.81 -27.03 -4.44
N ARG A 526 -14.99 -25.70 -4.35
CA ARG A 526 -15.43 -24.86 -5.48
C ARG A 526 -14.35 -24.72 -6.55
N ALA A 527 -13.08 -24.60 -6.16
CA ALA A 527 -11.96 -24.57 -7.10
C ALA A 527 -11.84 -25.89 -7.88
N ASP A 528 -11.94 -27.03 -7.19
CA ASP A 528 -11.98 -28.36 -7.80
C ASP A 528 -13.18 -28.52 -8.74
N GLN A 529 -14.39 -28.12 -8.34
CA GLN A 529 -15.57 -28.13 -9.21
C GLN A 529 -15.36 -27.28 -10.47
N PHE A 530 -14.78 -26.09 -10.35
CA PHE A 530 -14.49 -25.21 -11.49
C PHE A 530 -13.41 -25.79 -12.41
N LEU A 531 -12.36 -26.41 -11.86
CA LEU A 531 -11.33 -27.11 -12.62
C LEU A 531 -11.90 -28.33 -13.35
N GLN A 532 -12.77 -29.11 -12.70
CA GLN A 532 -13.49 -30.24 -13.31
C GLN A 532 -14.40 -29.77 -14.45
N GLN A 533 -15.16 -28.69 -14.27
CA GLN A 533 -15.99 -28.10 -15.34
C GLN A 533 -15.14 -27.63 -16.54
N ARG A 534 -14.03 -26.90 -16.29
CA ARG A 534 -13.11 -26.49 -17.36
C ARG A 534 -12.46 -27.68 -18.07
N ALA A 535 -12.10 -28.74 -17.35
CA ALA A 535 -11.55 -29.96 -17.92
C ALA A 535 -12.58 -30.70 -18.80
N LEU A 536 -13.84 -30.80 -18.35
CA LEU A 536 -14.94 -31.39 -19.13
C LEU A 536 -15.21 -30.60 -20.41
N ILE A 537 -15.27 -29.27 -20.34
CA ILE A 537 -15.43 -28.40 -21.53
C ILE A 537 -14.27 -28.58 -22.50
N ALA A 538 -13.03 -28.62 -22.02
CA ALA A 538 -11.85 -28.84 -22.87
C ALA A 538 -11.84 -30.23 -23.53
N ILE A 539 -12.33 -31.26 -22.82
CA ILE A 539 -12.50 -32.62 -23.37
C ILE A 539 -13.61 -32.63 -24.42
N GLN A 540 -14.75 -31.97 -24.19
CA GLN A 540 -15.85 -31.85 -25.15
C GLN A 540 -15.42 -31.12 -26.43
N MET A 541 -14.74 -29.97 -26.31
CA MET A 541 -14.18 -29.24 -27.45
C MET A 541 -13.18 -30.10 -28.24
N LYS A 542 -12.34 -30.88 -27.55
CA LYS A 542 -11.41 -31.82 -28.20
C LYS A 542 -12.12 -32.98 -28.88
N GLN A 543 -13.21 -33.49 -28.30
CA GLN A 543 -14.04 -34.54 -28.90
C GLN A 543 -14.77 -34.04 -30.15
N GLN A 544 -15.35 -32.83 -30.10
CA GLN A 544 -15.93 -32.16 -31.27
C GLN A 544 -14.88 -31.95 -32.36
N SER A 545 -13.69 -31.44 -32.02
CA SER A 545 -12.57 -31.28 -32.96
C SER A 545 -12.12 -32.60 -33.60
N LEU A 546 -12.13 -33.71 -32.86
CA LEU A 546 -11.85 -35.04 -33.41
C LEU A 546 -12.96 -35.54 -34.34
N LEU A 547 -14.23 -35.32 -34.02
CA LEU A 547 -15.37 -35.66 -34.88
C LEU A 547 -15.33 -34.87 -36.20
N ASP A 548 -15.07 -33.55 -36.11
CA ASP A 548 -14.82 -32.65 -37.23
C ASP A 548 -13.71 -33.16 -38.16
N MET A 549 -12.65 -33.74 -37.59
CA MET A 549 -11.51 -34.26 -38.32
C MET A 549 -11.77 -35.64 -38.92
N THR A 550 -12.61 -36.48 -38.30
CA THR A 550 -13.13 -37.70 -38.96
C THR A 550 -14.06 -37.35 -40.11
N ASP A 551 -14.96 -36.39 -39.95
CA ASP A 551 -15.85 -35.89 -41.00
C ASP A 551 -15.05 -35.37 -42.21
N LYS A 552 -14.02 -34.55 -41.97
CA LYS A 552 -13.09 -34.07 -43.00
C LYS A 552 -12.34 -35.23 -43.67
N ALA A 553 -11.91 -36.24 -42.91
CA ALA A 553 -11.25 -37.42 -43.46
C ALA A 553 -12.17 -38.29 -44.32
N ASP A 554 -13.44 -38.46 -43.95
CA ASP A 554 -14.42 -39.24 -44.70
C ASP A 554 -14.93 -38.50 -45.95
N ARG A 555 -15.12 -37.17 -45.90
CA ARG A 555 -15.33 -36.35 -47.11
C ARG A 555 -14.15 -36.46 -48.08
N LEU A 556 -12.91 -36.49 -47.58
CA LEU A 556 -11.71 -36.72 -48.42
C LEU A 556 -11.61 -38.15 -48.96
N ARG A 557 -12.15 -39.16 -48.25
CA ARG A 557 -12.28 -40.53 -48.76
C ARG A 557 -13.34 -40.60 -49.87
N GLN A 558 -14.51 -40.01 -49.66
CA GLN A 558 -15.59 -39.89 -50.65
C GLN A 558 -15.09 -39.25 -51.94
N TYR A 559 -14.48 -38.06 -51.87
CA TYR A 559 -13.90 -37.37 -53.03
C TYR A 559 -12.85 -38.22 -53.76
N ARG A 560 -12.00 -38.98 -53.04
CA ARG A 560 -11.04 -39.92 -53.65
C ARG A 560 -11.72 -41.11 -54.32
N THR A 561 -12.82 -41.63 -53.78
CA THR A 561 -13.61 -42.69 -54.44
C THR A 561 -14.36 -42.18 -55.67
N GLU A 562 -14.93 -40.98 -55.62
CA GLU A 562 -15.54 -40.30 -56.77
C GLU A 562 -14.52 -40.02 -57.87
N GLN A 563 -13.35 -39.48 -57.53
CA GLN A 563 -12.27 -39.23 -58.49
C GLN A 563 -11.81 -40.52 -59.18
N ARG A 564 -11.70 -41.64 -58.44
CA ARG A 564 -11.43 -42.97 -58.99
C ARG A 564 -12.57 -43.48 -59.89
N ALA A 565 -13.83 -43.29 -59.48
CA ALA A 565 -14.99 -43.67 -60.29
C ALA A 565 -15.06 -42.87 -61.60
N VAL A 566 -14.81 -41.55 -61.57
CA VAL A 566 -14.73 -40.70 -62.76
C VAL A 566 -13.57 -41.11 -63.67
N GLN A 567 -12.41 -41.46 -63.12
CA GLN A 567 -11.30 -42.01 -63.91
C GLN A 567 -11.66 -43.37 -64.55
N GLY A 568 -12.34 -44.26 -63.82
CA GLY A 568 -12.84 -45.54 -64.34
C GLY A 568 -13.88 -45.35 -65.45
N LEU A 569 -14.84 -44.43 -65.26
CA LEU A 569 -15.84 -44.06 -66.27
C LEU A 569 -15.17 -43.51 -67.54
N ARG A 570 -14.15 -42.63 -67.42
CA ARG A 570 -13.36 -42.15 -68.57
C ARG A 570 -12.63 -43.28 -69.28
N GLN A 571 -12.04 -44.24 -68.55
CA GLN A 571 -11.42 -45.42 -69.16
C GLN A 571 -12.44 -46.32 -69.88
N MET A 572 -13.65 -46.48 -69.34
CA MET A 572 -14.72 -47.23 -70.00
C MET A 572 -15.28 -46.50 -71.22
N GLN A 573 -15.42 -45.16 -71.19
CA GLN A 573 -15.77 -44.34 -72.34
C GLN A 573 -14.73 -44.43 -73.46
N LEU A 574 -13.43 -44.38 -73.13
CA LEU A 574 -12.36 -44.58 -74.10
C LEU A 574 -12.41 -45.98 -74.73
N LYS A 575 -12.60 -47.03 -73.92
CA LYS A 575 -12.78 -48.41 -74.42
C LYS A 575 -14.04 -48.57 -75.30
N ALA A 576 -15.14 -47.92 -74.94
CA ALA A 576 -16.36 -47.90 -75.76
C ALA A 576 -16.13 -47.19 -77.10
N PHE A 577 -15.42 -46.06 -77.10
CA PHE A 577 -15.04 -45.35 -78.31
C PHE A 577 -14.06 -46.16 -79.18
N GLU A 578 -13.09 -46.85 -78.59
CA GLU A 578 -12.23 -47.80 -79.30
C GLU A 578 -13.02 -48.94 -79.95
N LEU A 579 -14.00 -49.53 -79.23
CA LEU A 579 -14.85 -50.58 -79.78
C LEU A 579 -15.76 -50.06 -80.90
N GLN A 580 -16.34 -48.88 -80.74
CA GLN A 580 -17.15 -48.22 -81.77
C GLN A 580 -16.30 -47.89 -83.01
N ARG A 581 -15.06 -47.43 -82.82
CA ARG A 581 -14.10 -47.19 -83.90
C ARG A 581 -13.72 -48.49 -84.60
N ARG A 582 -13.36 -49.54 -83.87
CA ARG A 582 -13.07 -50.88 -84.44
C ARG A 582 -14.27 -51.46 -85.19
N LYS A 583 -15.50 -51.20 -84.74
CA LYS A 583 -16.72 -51.54 -85.49
C LYS A 583 -16.82 -50.75 -86.79
N SER A 584 -16.67 -49.42 -86.75
CA SER A 584 -16.67 -48.57 -87.94
C SER A 584 -15.58 -48.96 -88.96
N ASP A 585 -14.38 -49.29 -88.47
CA ASP A 585 -13.28 -49.81 -89.30
C ASP A 585 -13.65 -51.18 -89.92
N ALA A 586 -14.27 -52.09 -89.16
CA ALA A 586 -14.73 -53.38 -89.65
C ALA A 586 -15.87 -53.27 -90.67
N ASP A 587 -16.84 -52.39 -90.43
CA ASP A 587 -17.92 -52.07 -91.37
C ASP A 587 -17.33 -51.45 -92.65
N ALA A 588 -16.38 -50.52 -92.55
CA ALA A 588 -15.65 -49.97 -93.72
C ALA A 588 -14.78 -51.03 -94.44
N PHE A 589 -14.26 -52.04 -93.75
CA PHE A 589 -13.60 -53.19 -94.37
C PHE A 589 -14.58 -54.10 -95.11
N ARG A 590 -15.77 -54.34 -94.55
CA ARG A 590 -16.86 -55.07 -95.21
C ARG A 590 -17.32 -54.35 -96.46
N ASP A 591 -17.56 -53.06 -96.35
CA ASP A 591 -17.92 -52.15 -97.44
C ASP A 591 -16.88 -52.18 -98.58
N ARG A 592 -15.57 -52.28 -98.26
CA ARG A 592 -14.48 -52.49 -99.22
C ARG A 592 -14.46 -53.90 -99.82
N GLN A 593 -14.86 -54.95 -99.09
CA GLN A 593 -15.01 -56.29 -99.64
C GLN A 593 -16.23 -56.38 -100.57
N ASP A 594 -17.37 -55.83 -100.18
CA ASP A 594 -18.60 -55.85 -100.99
C ASP A 594 -18.40 -55.03 -102.28
N LYS A 595 -17.74 -53.86 -102.20
CA LYS A 595 -17.31 -53.10 -103.39
C LYS A 595 -16.29 -53.86 -104.26
N ARG A 596 -15.46 -54.75 -103.70
CA ARG A 596 -14.60 -55.67 -104.47
C ARG A 596 -15.41 -56.83 -105.07
N ALA A 597 -16.37 -57.40 -104.36
CA ALA A 597 -17.23 -58.46 -104.85
C ALA A 597 -18.08 -57.98 -106.03
N VAL A 598 -18.74 -56.81 -105.92
CA VAL A 598 -19.47 -56.17 -107.02
C VAL A 598 -18.55 -55.87 -108.20
N ARG A 599 -17.33 -55.35 -107.98
CA ARG A 599 -16.33 -55.16 -109.06
C ARG A 599 -15.94 -56.48 -109.73
N ASN A 600 -15.76 -57.55 -108.96
CA ASN A 600 -15.42 -58.88 -109.49
C ASN A 600 -16.59 -59.51 -110.27
N ILE A 601 -17.83 -59.33 -109.80
CA ILE A 601 -19.04 -59.74 -110.52
C ILE A 601 -19.17 -58.96 -111.83
N LEU A 602 -19.01 -57.63 -111.80
CA LEU A 602 -19.03 -56.79 -113.02
C LEU A 602 -17.88 -57.12 -113.98
N ALA A 603 -16.68 -57.45 -113.47
CA ALA A 603 -15.56 -57.90 -114.29
C ALA A 603 -15.82 -59.27 -114.92
N ARG A 604 -16.43 -60.22 -114.18
CA ARG A 604 -16.84 -61.53 -114.68
C ARG A 604 -17.95 -61.40 -115.73
N LEU A 605 -18.95 -60.54 -115.50
CA LEU A 605 -20.00 -60.24 -116.48
C LEU A 605 -19.44 -59.56 -117.72
N ARG A 606 -18.45 -58.65 -117.59
CA ARG A 606 -17.74 -58.06 -118.75
C ARG A 606 -16.95 -59.10 -119.55
N ARG A 607 -16.34 -60.09 -118.89
CA ARG A 607 -15.72 -61.24 -119.57
C ARG A 607 -16.76 -62.08 -120.32
N VAL A 608 -17.82 -62.53 -119.64
CA VAL A 608 -18.92 -63.31 -120.24
C VAL A 608 -19.63 -62.56 -121.39
N LEU A 609 -19.69 -61.23 -121.34
CA LEU A 609 -20.23 -60.39 -122.42
C LEU A 609 -19.24 -60.13 -123.57
N ALA A 610 -17.93 -60.19 -123.32
CA ALA A 610 -16.90 -60.18 -124.37
C ALA A 610 -16.85 -61.55 -125.07
N GLU A 611 -16.85 -62.63 -124.29
CA GLU A 611 -16.96 -64.04 -124.72
C GLU A 611 -18.25 -64.31 -125.52
N ARG A 612 -19.30 -63.49 -125.34
CA ARG A 612 -20.54 -63.50 -126.16
C ARG A 612 -20.53 -62.55 -127.36
N ARG A 613 -19.46 -61.79 -127.61
CA ARG A 613 -19.28 -60.92 -128.79
C ARG A 613 -18.13 -61.34 -129.71
N SER A 614 -17.16 -62.09 -129.21
CA SER A 614 -16.17 -62.80 -130.02
C SER A 614 -16.67 -64.21 -130.35
N GLY A 615 -17.51 -64.33 -131.38
CA GLY A 615 -17.87 -65.62 -131.95
C GLY A 615 -16.79 -66.09 -132.93
N ASP A 616 -15.79 -66.82 -132.45
CA ASP A 616 -14.92 -67.68 -133.26
C ASP A 616 -14.32 -68.81 -132.40
N GLU A 617 -13.81 -69.88 -133.03
CA GLU A 617 -13.51 -71.16 -132.38
C GLU A 617 -12.07 -71.23 -131.81
N GLY A 618 -11.88 -71.84 -130.62
CA GLY A 618 -10.55 -71.88 -129.98
C GLY A 618 -10.40 -72.69 -128.68
N ALA A 619 -10.13 -73.98 -128.83
CA ALA A 619 -9.58 -74.96 -127.86
C ALA A 619 -9.32 -74.60 -126.36
N LEU A 620 -10.01 -75.34 -125.49
CA LEU A 620 -9.48 -76.12 -124.34
C LEU A 620 -8.16 -75.68 -123.64
N ASN A 621 -8.26 -75.31 -122.35
CA ASN A 621 -7.56 -75.92 -121.18
C ASN A 621 -7.80 -75.06 -119.91
N LEU A 622 -8.54 -75.54 -118.90
CA LEU A 622 -8.09 -76.33 -117.74
C LEU A 622 -7.13 -75.61 -116.76
N GLY A 623 -7.60 -75.40 -115.51
CA GLY A 623 -6.73 -75.15 -114.34
C GLY A 623 -7.07 -73.91 -113.47
N PRO A 624 -7.95 -74.03 -112.44
CA PRO A 624 -8.07 -73.02 -111.38
C PRO A 624 -7.05 -73.25 -110.25
N PRO A 625 -6.11 -72.31 -109.97
CA PRO A 625 -5.20 -72.44 -108.82
C PRO A 625 -5.94 -72.25 -107.48
N PRO A 626 -5.46 -72.86 -106.38
CA PRO A 626 -6.25 -73.07 -105.17
C PRO A 626 -6.39 -71.85 -104.26
N ALA A 627 -7.44 -71.87 -103.43
CA ALA A 627 -7.70 -70.84 -102.41
C ALA A 627 -6.70 -70.93 -101.24
N VAL A 628 -5.83 -69.94 -101.12
CA VAL A 628 -4.94 -69.80 -99.95
C VAL A 628 -5.71 -69.21 -98.78
N THR A 629 -5.78 -69.94 -97.67
CA THR A 629 -6.53 -69.54 -96.47
C THR A 629 -5.80 -68.46 -95.65
N PRO A 630 -6.52 -67.50 -95.03
CA PRO A 630 -5.91 -66.37 -94.32
C PRO A 630 -5.36 -66.74 -92.92
N ALA A 631 -5.25 -68.02 -92.57
CA ALA A 631 -4.86 -68.47 -91.23
C ALA A 631 -3.39 -68.18 -90.89
N ARG A 632 -2.48 -68.30 -91.86
CA ARG A 632 -1.03 -68.34 -91.63
C ARG A 632 -0.32 -66.98 -91.46
N LYS A 633 -1.05 -65.88 -91.29
CA LYS A 633 -0.48 -64.53 -91.08
C LYS A 633 -0.74 -63.92 -89.70
N ARG A 634 -1.20 -64.71 -88.73
CA ARG A 634 -1.54 -64.22 -87.38
C ARG A 634 -0.49 -64.52 -86.31
N GLU A 635 0.45 -65.44 -86.58
CA GLU A 635 1.45 -65.90 -85.61
C GLU A 635 2.74 -65.06 -85.64
N GLU A 636 3.16 -64.56 -86.81
CA GLU A 636 4.36 -63.70 -86.96
C GLU A 636 4.26 -62.35 -86.22
N LEU A 637 3.05 -61.92 -85.84
CA LEU A 637 2.81 -60.63 -85.17
C LEU A 637 2.75 -60.70 -83.63
N LEU A 638 2.85 -61.90 -83.03
CA LEU A 638 2.74 -62.07 -81.56
C LEU A 638 4.09 -62.30 -80.86
N LEU A 639 5.18 -62.53 -81.60
CA LEU A 639 6.50 -62.81 -81.02
C LEU A 639 7.41 -61.57 -80.85
N ASN A 640 7.11 -60.44 -81.52
CA ASN A 640 8.01 -59.27 -81.59
C ASN A 640 7.65 -58.10 -80.64
N THR A 641 6.72 -58.28 -79.69
CA THR A 641 6.35 -57.23 -78.72
C THR A 641 6.92 -57.43 -77.31
N SER A 642 7.72 -58.48 -77.09
CA SER A 642 8.25 -58.85 -75.76
C SER A 642 9.64 -58.27 -75.43
N THR A 643 9.94 -57.03 -75.82
CA THR A 643 11.14 -56.29 -75.35
C THR A 643 11.00 -54.78 -75.57
N ARG A 644 10.46 -54.05 -74.57
CA ARG A 644 10.69 -52.60 -74.26
C ARG A 644 9.72 -52.09 -73.17
N LEU A 645 9.99 -52.46 -71.92
CA LEU A 645 9.33 -51.90 -70.73
C LEU A 645 10.36 -51.56 -69.64
N SER A 646 11.23 -50.59 -69.93
CA SER A 646 12.06 -49.90 -68.94
C SER A 646 12.55 -48.57 -69.51
N THR A 647 11.97 -47.46 -69.03
CA THR A 647 12.47 -46.06 -68.98
C THR A 647 11.30 -45.07 -68.90
N THR A 648 10.70 -44.95 -67.72
CA THR A 648 9.87 -43.77 -67.35
C THR A 648 10.51 -43.13 -66.12
N PRO A 649 11.08 -41.91 -66.22
CA PRO A 649 11.79 -41.29 -65.11
C PRO A 649 10.82 -40.93 -63.97
N ALA A 650 11.30 -41.07 -62.73
CA ALA A 650 10.52 -40.73 -61.55
C ALA A 650 10.33 -39.21 -61.43
N TYR A 651 9.08 -38.74 -61.53
CA TYR A 651 8.72 -37.34 -61.30
C TYR A 651 8.21 -37.17 -59.86
N THR A 652 9.09 -36.76 -58.96
CA THR A 652 8.76 -36.47 -57.56
C THR A 652 8.04 -35.12 -57.45
N PRO A 653 6.82 -35.05 -56.89
CA PRO A 653 6.14 -33.77 -56.68
C PRO A 653 6.87 -32.98 -55.57
N PHE A 654 7.42 -31.83 -55.94
CA PHE A 654 8.23 -30.97 -55.08
C PHE A 654 7.32 -30.26 -54.04
N THR A 655 7.32 -30.72 -52.79
CA THR A 655 6.48 -30.14 -51.73
C THR A 655 7.07 -28.82 -51.21
N VAL A 656 6.74 -27.71 -51.89
CA VAL A 656 7.04 -26.35 -51.41
C VAL A 656 6.30 -26.10 -50.10
N ARG A 657 7.03 -26.16 -48.99
CA ARG A 657 6.50 -25.92 -47.65
C ARG A 657 6.49 -24.42 -47.37
N LEU A 658 5.51 -23.70 -47.94
CA LEU A 658 5.29 -22.28 -47.62
C LEU A 658 4.93 -22.13 -46.14
N ARG A 659 5.90 -21.65 -45.36
CA ARG A 659 5.76 -21.32 -43.96
C ARG A 659 5.13 -19.92 -43.85
N GLN A 660 3.81 -19.86 -43.87
CA GLN A 660 3.10 -18.65 -43.45
C GLN A 660 3.16 -18.56 -41.93
N GLU A 661 3.75 -17.46 -41.43
CA GLU A 661 3.63 -17.06 -40.03
C GLU A 661 2.37 -16.18 -39.91
N PRO A 662 1.55 -16.35 -38.86
CA PRO A 662 0.39 -15.49 -38.67
C PRO A 662 0.88 -14.09 -38.30
N ARG A 663 0.70 -13.12 -39.20
CA ARG A 663 0.71 -11.72 -38.79
C ARG A 663 -0.48 -11.52 -37.86
N VAL A 664 -0.19 -11.11 -36.62
CA VAL A 664 -1.18 -10.47 -35.76
C VAL A 664 -1.60 -9.18 -36.47
N LEU A 665 -2.89 -9.05 -36.74
CA LEU A 665 -3.51 -7.73 -36.86
C LEU A 665 -3.73 -7.26 -35.44
N GLU A 666 -3.09 -6.15 -35.08
CA GLU A 666 -3.52 -5.34 -33.95
C GLU A 666 -4.69 -4.52 -34.48
N ASP A 667 -5.91 -4.99 -34.19
CA ASP A 667 -7.12 -4.23 -34.48
C ASP A 667 -7.11 -2.99 -33.56
N ILE A 668 -7.08 -1.81 -34.17
CA ILE A 668 -7.13 -0.54 -33.46
C ILE A 668 -8.61 -0.21 -33.26
N GLU A 669 -9.09 -0.37 -32.04
CA GLU A 669 -10.43 0.06 -31.60
C GLU A 669 -10.44 1.59 -31.43
N ASP A 670 -10.46 2.31 -32.55
CA ASP A 670 -10.83 3.74 -32.63
C ASP A 670 -12.36 3.84 -32.78
N ASP A 671 -13.12 3.77 -31.67
CA ASP A 671 -14.57 4.00 -31.65
C ASP A 671 -14.99 5.08 -30.62
N ASP A 672 -15.71 6.08 -31.13
CA ASP A 672 -16.76 6.89 -30.50
C ASP A 672 -16.48 7.77 -29.24
N GLU A 673 -16.02 9.00 -29.50
CA GLU A 673 -16.47 10.18 -28.76
C GLU A 673 -17.92 10.55 -29.19
N GLU A 674 -18.96 9.96 -28.57
CA GLU A 674 -20.35 10.40 -28.78
C GLU A 674 -20.81 11.51 -27.80
N ASP A 675 -21.47 12.53 -28.35
CA ASP A 675 -22.03 13.67 -27.62
C ASP A 675 -23.22 13.28 -26.73
N MET A 676 -23.21 13.73 -25.47
CA MET A 676 -24.39 13.69 -24.57
C MET A 676 -24.65 15.05 -23.92
N GLU A 677 -24.82 16.09 -24.74
CA GLU A 677 -25.52 17.31 -24.30
C GLU A 677 -27.02 17.03 -24.09
N GLY A 678 -27.56 17.49 -22.95
CA GLY A 678 -28.99 17.83 -22.85
C GLY A 678 -29.93 16.79 -22.22
N VAL A 679 -29.91 16.67 -20.89
CA VAL A 679 -31.10 16.24 -20.12
C VAL A 679 -31.56 17.33 -19.15
N GLN A 680 -32.50 18.13 -19.65
CA GLN A 680 -33.64 18.72 -18.95
C GLN A 680 -33.43 19.39 -17.57
N SER A 681 -33.61 20.71 -17.58
CA SER A 681 -34.03 21.49 -16.41
C SER A 681 -35.31 20.92 -15.78
N HIS A 682 -35.24 20.47 -14.52
CA HIS A 682 -36.44 20.27 -13.72
C HIS A 682 -36.75 21.56 -12.95
N LEU A 683 -37.65 22.38 -13.49
CA LEU A 683 -38.33 23.38 -12.69
C LEU A 683 -39.25 22.68 -11.70
N GLY A 684 -39.31 23.22 -10.49
CA GLY A 684 -40.23 22.82 -9.43
C GLY A 684 -40.72 24.07 -8.73
N GLU A 685 -41.82 24.63 -9.23
CA GLU A 685 -42.68 25.53 -8.45
C GLU A 685 -43.15 24.75 -7.22
N ALA A 686 -42.84 25.21 -6.01
CA ALA A 686 -43.60 26.23 -5.28
C ALA A 686 -44.99 25.70 -4.86
N ASP A 687 -45.04 25.17 -3.63
CA ASP A 687 -46.26 25.11 -2.83
C ASP A 687 -46.06 25.97 -1.57
N VAL A 688 -47.12 26.66 -1.17
CA VAL A 688 -47.21 27.61 -0.05
C VAL A 688 -48.59 27.38 0.60
N GLU A 689 -48.75 27.81 1.86
CA GLU A 689 -49.98 27.66 2.69
C GLU A 689 -50.32 26.24 3.19
N SER A 690 -49.79 25.88 4.35
CA SER A 690 -50.57 25.62 5.58
C SER A 690 -49.68 25.55 6.82
#